data_AF-A0A3R6DM14-F1
#
_entry.id   AF-A0A3R6DM14-F1
#
_cell.length_a   1.000
_cell.length_b   1.000
_cell.length_c   1.000
_cell.angle_alpha   90.00
_cell.angle_beta   90.00
_cell.angle_gamma   90.00
#
_symmetry.space_group_name_H-M   'P 1'
#
loop_
_entity.id
_entity.type
_entity.pdbx_description
1 polymer ?
#
loop_
_entity_poly.entity_id
_entity_poly.type
_entity_poly.pdbx_seq_one_letter_code
_entity_poly.pdbx_strand_id
1 'polypeptide(L)'
;MFSSNEKISGRQAFRLLVFDLLGLGTLLIPAAVAGFCGRDGIFCIIVGTVLGLLFLRLLVYAVGDMQGSFAEYTEKMCGTFFGKTIQAGYFLYLMLLAGYTAYLFSVTVLNNLLRGESFYLVLVLILGLVWYGLLSGIEGRARVYELLFWFILIPLFIMLASALDEVKTDYWNPVFFTGKRDFFAGSYYVFICSSLIFLILFLGGYLRKRESLMKVGRLALIFTGCLEAGLYLILLGVFGGAALSDMQTPAITLMSTIKITGGFLKRADAFMFGIWFFTLYALLNSAVFYAEMLLNGLYHAKKRQALWKKWERAAVFAAVFGVAVLLYNSKENTVLYEKFLWYIGTPFLVLVPVVLAIIRCAGQRKKHLRSGAVICVLLGLMGLSGCATAELEERNFPIEMAVSDMEQFDREWLNADESGNRMVDYSHMKVILLDQKFLEDAQNMDAFLEILEKKSDVPRNTYLAVAEDAEAVLKLQKNMEESVGTYLEDYFENVSEIKKTAYPTLGMLYQEQENKMETLFIPYVEEVDQKPAVTKYYVWKRGEAEGMFDSQTALLSFFTQNQKEEYTLTLADGVDVRLFAPHNQVVFSQTKEKQIIAEISCSGEILYEKPGWRQKLQSEYGQNLKSGDIKKMLEKELEDYFQQTAQKVEVDCANSYKKLGGQRRDWYLLYQKQPEQYEKDMEIIYRVKVDWVNMGE
;
A
#
# COMPACT_ATOMS: atom_id res chain seq x y z
N MET A 1 30.11 -34.89 11.20
CA MET A 1 28.96 -35.15 10.32
C MET A 1 27.71 -35.26 11.19
N PHE A 2 26.89 -34.22 11.31
CA PHE A 2 25.65 -34.30 12.10
C PHE A 2 24.67 -35.23 11.37
N SER A 3 24.10 -36.22 12.05
CA SER A 3 23.11 -37.11 11.42
C SER A 3 21.87 -36.29 11.03
N SER A 4 21.58 -36.22 9.73
CA SER A 4 20.37 -35.60 9.20
C SER A 4 19.18 -36.53 9.47
N ASN A 5 18.34 -36.17 10.43
CA ASN A 5 17.13 -36.95 10.76
C ASN A 5 15.89 -36.42 10.02
N GLU A 6 16.07 -35.45 9.11
CA GLU A 6 15.02 -34.74 8.37
C GLU A 6 13.96 -34.14 9.30
N LYS A 7 14.37 -33.66 10.47
CA LYS A 7 13.46 -33.07 11.46
C LYS A 7 13.78 -31.61 11.73
N ILE A 8 12.74 -30.79 11.70
CA ILE A 8 12.81 -29.35 12.00
C ILE A 8 12.07 -29.02 13.30
N SER A 9 12.53 -27.97 13.96
CA SER A 9 11.89 -27.42 15.17
C SER A 9 10.61 -26.65 14.83
N GLY A 10 9.71 -26.50 15.81
CA GLY A 10 8.50 -25.66 15.63
C GLY A 10 8.83 -24.20 15.29
N ARG A 11 9.96 -23.68 15.80
CA ARG A 11 10.46 -22.33 15.47
C ARG A 11 10.86 -22.21 14.01
N GLN A 12 11.59 -23.20 13.50
CA GLN A 12 11.98 -23.26 12.08
C GLN A 12 10.77 -23.41 11.16
N ALA A 13 9.81 -24.26 11.54
CA ALA A 13 8.56 -24.43 10.80
C ALA A 13 7.72 -23.14 10.77
N PHE A 14 7.61 -22.42 11.89
CA PHE A 14 6.94 -21.12 11.94
C PHE A 14 7.55 -20.12 10.95
N ARG A 15 8.88 -19.98 10.95
CA ARG A 15 9.57 -19.02 10.08
C ARG A 15 9.46 -19.37 8.61
N LEU A 16 9.54 -20.67 8.28
CA LEU A 16 9.34 -21.16 6.92
C LEU A 16 7.93 -20.79 6.42
N LEU A 17 6.89 -21.08 7.21
CA LEU A 17 5.51 -20.72 6.86
C LEU A 17 5.28 -19.21 6.76
N VAL A 18 5.90 -18.42 7.64
CA VAL A 18 5.82 -16.94 7.56
C VAL A 18 6.37 -16.46 6.22
N PHE A 19 7.54 -16.93 5.78
CA PHE A 19 8.08 -16.51 4.49
C PHE A 19 7.25 -17.00 3.29
N ASP A 20 6.72 -18.22 3.35
CA ASP A 20 5.83 -18.74 2.31
C ASP A 20 4.56 -17.88 2.17
N LEU A 21 3.98 -17.43 3.28
CA LEU A 21 2.78 -16.59 3.31
C LEU A 21 3.06 -15.14 2.88
N LEU A 22 4.14 -14.54 3.37
CA LEU A 22 4.46 -13.13 3.08
C LEU A 22 4.81 -12.87 1.61
N GLY A 23 5.36 -13.87 0.90
CA GLY A 23 5.82 -13.72 -0.49
C GLY A 23 4.76 -13.12 -1.40
N LEU A 24 3.63 -13.82 -1.59
CA LEU A 24 2.52 -13.29 -2.39
C LEU A 24 1.64 -12.33 -1.58
N GLY A 25 1.49 -12.55 -0.27
CA GLY A 25 0.61 -11.75 0.58
C GLY A 25 0.96 -10.26 0.57
N THR A 26 2.23 -9.92 0.84
CA THR A 26 2.65 -8.52 0.90
C THR A 26 2.73 -7.82 -0.46
N LEU A 27 2.89 -8.59 -1.54
CA LEU A 27 2.93 -8.06 -2.91
C LEU A 27 1.53 -7.76 -3.44
N LEU A 28 0.57 -8.68 -3.24
CA LEU A 28 -0.69 -8.68 -3.97
C LEU A 28 -1.88 -8.17 -3.15
N ILE A 29 -1.91 -8.40 -1.84
CA ILE A 29 -3.07 -8.08 -1.01
C ILE A 29 -3.39 -6.58 -0.99
N PRO A 30 -2.42 -5.66 -0.84
CA PRO A 30 -2.76 -4.26 -0.65
C PRO A 30 -3.53 -3.63 -1.82
N ALA A 31 -3.01 -3.76 -3.04
CA ALA A 31 -3.66 -3.20 -4.22
C ALA A 31 -5.00 -3.89 -4.51
N ALA A 32 -5.04 -5.22 -4.47
CA ALA A 32 -6.26 -5.97 -4.75
C ALA A 32 -7.38 -5.64 -3.76
N VAL A 33 -7.08 -5.61 -2.46
CA VAL A 33 -8.08 -5.32 -1.42
C VAL A 33 -8.54 -3.86 -1.48
N ALA A 34 -7.66 -2.93 -1.83
CA ALA A 34 -8.06 -1.54 -2.09
C ALA A 34 -9.01 -1.44 -3.29
N GLY A 35 -8.76 -2.18 -4.38
CA GLY A 35 -9.65 -2.22 -5.53
C GLY A 35 -11.03 -2.82 -5.23
N PHE A 36 -11.11 -3.80 -4.31
CA PHE A 36 -12.40 -4.34 -3.89
C PHE A 36 -13.15 -3.45 -2.90
N CYS A 37 -12.45 -2.89 -1.91
CA CYS A 37 -13.10 -2.37 -0.70
C CYS A 37 -12.57 -1.02 -0.23
N GLY A 38 -11.55 -0.45 -0.88
CA GLY A 38 -10.91 0.79 -0.50
C GLY A 38 -10.69 0.88 1.02
N ARG A 39 -11.40 1.80 1.67
CA ARG A 39 -11.27 2.05 3.12
C ARG A 39 -11.67 0.86 3.99
N ASP A 40 -12.57 -0.01 3.52
CA ASP A 40 -13.04 -1.21 4.25
C ASP A 40 -12.13 -2.42 4.10
N GLY A 41 -11.04 -2.29 3.34
CA GLY A 41 -10.12 -3.38 3.06
C GLY A 41 -9.51 -4.04 4.30
N ILE A 42 -9.29 -3.28 5.38
CA ILE A 42 -8.79 -3.82 6.66
C ILE A 42 -9.70 -4.92 7.20
N PHE A 43 -11.01 -4.77 7.07
CA PHE A 43 -11.98 -5.78 7.51
C PHE A 43 -11.95 -7.03 6.62
N CYS A 44 -11.65 -6.87 5.33
CA CYS A 44 -11.41 -8.01 4.43
C CYS A 44 -10.17 -8.80 4.84
N ILE A 45 -9.08 -8.11 5.24
CA ILE A 45 -7.87 -8.76 5.74
C ILE A 45 -8.16 -9.56 7.02
N ILE A 46 -8.93 -8.98 7.94
CA ILE A 46 -9.34 -9.64 9.19
C ILE A 46 -10.19 -10.89 8.88
N VAL A 47 -11.23 -10.76 8.05
CA VAL A 47 -12.12 -11.88 7.72
C VAL A 47 -11.37 -12.97 6.96
N GLY A 48 -10.55 -12.62 5.96
CA GLY A 48 -9.72 -13.57 5.21
C GLY A 48 -8.73 -14.33 6.11
N THR A 49 -8.11 -13.63 7.07
CA THR A 49 -7.23 -14.26 8.07
C THR A 49 -8.01 -15.22 8.99
N VAL A 50 -9.21 -14.84 9.44
CA VAL A 50 -10.08 -15.73 10.23
C VAL A 50 -10.47 -16.97 9.43
N LEU A 51 -10.82 -16.83 8.14
CA LEU A 51 -11.07 -17.96 7.25
C LEU A 51 -9.83 -18.85 7.11
N GLY A 52 -8.63 -18.26 7.00
CA GLY A 52 -7.35 -18.99 7.03
C GLY A 52 -7.15 -19.79 8.31
N LEU A 53 -7.49 -19.23 9.47
CA LEU A 53 -7.41 -19.91 10.77
C LEU A 53 -8.42 -21.06 10.88
N LEU A 54 -9.63 -20.89 10.35
CA LEU A 54 -10.63 -21.95 10.27
C LEU A 54 -10.17 -23.08 9.33
N PHE A 55 -9.61 -22.71 8.18
CA PHE A 55 -9.02 -23.66 7.24
C PHE A 55 -7.85 -24.43 7.86
N LEU A 56 -6.97 -23.77 8.62
CA LEU A 56 -5.92 -24.44 9.38
C LEU A 56 -6.47 -25.47 10.37
N ARG A 57 -7.54 -25.14 11.11
CA ARG A 57 -8.18 -26.10 12.03
C ARG A 57 -8.66 -27.34 11.27
N LEU A 58 -9.29 -27.14 10.12
CA LEU A 58 -9.73 -28.21 9.24
C LEU A 58 -8.54 -29.07 8.77
N LEU A 59 -7.46 -28.45 8.28
CA LEU A 59 -6.26 -29.14 7.82
C LEU A 59 -5.66 -30.03 8.93
N VAL A 60 -5.43 -29.48 10.12
CA VAL A 60 -4.84 -30.22 11.25
C VAL A 60 -5.74 -31.37 11.69
N TYR A 61 -7.07 -31.15 11.74
CA TYR A 61 -8.03 -32.21 12.03
C TYR A 61 -7.97 -33.33 10.98
N ALA A 62 -7.95 -32.96 9.69
CA ALA A 62 -7.91 -33.89 8.57
C ALA A 62 -6.65 -34.79 8.60
N VAL A 63 -5.51 -34.28 9.07
CA VAL A 63 -4.24 -35.05 9.16
C VAL A 63 -3.87 -35.50 10.58
N GLY A 64 -4.84 -35.57 11.51
CA GLY A 64 -4.58 -35.90 12.91
C GLY A 64 -3.82 -37.21 13.14
N ASP A 65 -4.18 -38.30 12.43
CA ASP A 65 -3.57 -39.64 12.60
C ASP A 65 -2.47 -39.95 11.58
N MET A 66 -2.03 -38.98 10.78
CA MET A 66 -1.01 -39.25 9.77
C MET A 66 0.31 -39.65 10.43
N GLN A 67 0.87 -40.77 9.99
CA GLN A 67 2.18 -41.27 10.36
C GLN A 67 2.95 -41.44 9.05
N GLY A 68 4.04 -40.70 8.86
CA GLY A 68 4.76 -40.65 7.57
C GLY A 68 4.36 -39.46 6.70
N SER A 69 4.53 -39.61 5.38
CA SER A 69 4.31 -38.54 4.40
C SER A 69 2.82 -38.33 4.09
N PHE A 70 2.48 -37.15 3.58
CA PHE A 70 1.11 -36.86 3.14
C PHE A 70 0.65 -37.76 1.98
N ALA A 71 1.58 -38.14 1.08
CA ALA A 71 1.30 -39.07 0.00
C ALA A 71 0.86 -40.45 0.53
N GLU A 72 1.64 -41.03 1.44
CA GLU A 72 1.29 -42.32 2.06
C GLU A 72 -0.03 -42.23 2.85
N TYR A 73 -0.27 -41.09 3.52
CA TYR A 73 -1.49 -40.89 4.27
C TYR A 73 -2.75 -40.87 3.40
N THR A 74 -2.71 -40.14 2.29
CA THR A 74 -3.84 -40.04 1.35
C THR A 74 -4.15 -41.39 0.69
N GLU A 75 -3.14 -42.19 0.35
CA GLU A 75 -3.34 -43.56 -0.14
C GLU A 75 -3.95 -44.47 0.93
N LYS A 76 -3.49 -44.37 2.18
CA LYS A 76 -4.04 -45.15 3.29
C LYS A 76 -5.50 -44.81 3.59
N MET A 77 -5.87 -43.53 3.49
CA MET A 77 -7.23 -43.07 3.81
C MET A 77 -8.22 -43.26 2.65
N CYS A 78 -7.82 -42.94 1.42
CA CYS A 78 -8.70 -42.91 0.25
C CYS A 78 -8.56 -44.13 -0.67
N GLY A 79 -7.56 -44.99 -0.44
CA GLY A 79 -7.18 -46.07 -1.35
C GLY A 79 -6.24 -45.58 -2.45
N THR A 80 -5.53 -46.50 -3.12
CA THR A 80 -4.45 -46.18 -4.07
C THR A 80 -4.89 -45.31 -5.25
N PHE A 81 -6.06 -45.59 -5.85
CA PHE A 81 -6.54 -44.82 -7.00
C PHE A 81 -6.87 -43.36 -6.60
N PHE A 82 -7.81 -43.18 -5.68
CA PHE A 82 -8.23 -41.83 -5.25
C PHE A 82 -7.13 -41.07 -4.51
N GLY A 83 -6.28 -41.77 -3.73
CA GLY A 83 -5.11 -41.17 -3.08
C GLY A 83 -4.13 -40.59 -4.11
N LYS A 84 -3.82 -41.34 -5.17
CA LYS A 84 -2.97 -40.84 -6.27
C LYS A 84 -3.62 -39.71 -7.07
N THR A 85 -4.93 -39.73 -7.28
CA THR A 85 -5.64 -38.61 -7.92
C THR A 85 -5.53 -37.33 -7.10
N ILE A 86 -5.71 -37.42 -5.77
CA ILE A 86 -5.55 -36.28 -4.86
C ILE A 86 -4.10 -35.76 -4.89
N GLN A 87 -3.11 -36.67 -4.84
CA GLN A 87 -1.70 -36.31 -4.96
C GLN A 87 -1.39 -35.61 -6.29
N ALA A 88 -1.93 -36.10 -7.40
CA ALA A 88 -1.76 -35.48 -8.72
C ALA A 88 -2.39 -34.08 -8.79
N GLY A 89 -3.54 -33.88 -8.15
CA GLY A 89 -4.18 -32.56 -8.04
C GLY A 89 -3.32 -31.56 -7.24
N TYR A 90 -2.79 -31.96 -6.08
CA TYR A 90 -1.87 -31.12 -5.31
C TYR A 90 -0.55 -30.87 -6.05
N PHE A 91 -0.03 -31.87 -6.77
CA PHE A 91 1.15 -31.71 -7.60
C PHE A 91 0.94 -30.65 -8.69
N LEU A 92 -0.20 -30.71 -9.40
CA LEU A 92 -0.56 -29.72 -10.42
C LEU A 92 -0.72 -28.32 -9.79
N TYR A 93 -1.41 -28.21 -8.66
CA TYR A 93 -1.56 -26.94 -7.95
C TYR A 93 -0.20 -26.35 -7.55
N LEU A 94 0.69 -27.15 -6.97
CA LEU A 94 2.03 -26.70 -6.56
C LEU A 94 2.92 -26.32 -7.76
N MET A 95 2.77 -27.01 -8.89
CA MET A 95 3.47 -26.67 -10.13
C MET A 95 3.01 -25.33 -10.70
N LEU A 96 1.69 -25.10 -10.73
CA LEU A 96 1.12 -23.82 -11.17
C LEU A 96 1.51 -22.68 -10.21
N LEU A 97 1.44 -22.92 -8.89
CA LEU A 97 1.90 -21.98 -7.88
C LEU A 97 3.39 -21.65 -8.06
N ALA A 98 4.25 -22.65 -8.26
CA ALA A 98 5.67 -22.45 -8.51
C ALA A 98 5.90 -21.63 -9.79
N GLY A 99 5.19 -21.93 -10.88
CA GLY A 99 5.26 -21.16 -12.12
C GLY A 99 4.85 -19.70 -11.92
N TYR A 100 3.75 -19.46 -11.20
CA TYR A 100 3.27 -18.12 -10.89
C TYR A 100 4.22 -17.34 -9.97
N THR A 101 4.74 -17.98 -8.91
CA THR A 101 5.74 -17.36 -8.05
C THR A 101 7.03 -17.07 -8.81
N ALA A 102 7.48 -17.95 -9.71
CA ALA A 102 8.65 -17.71 -10.55
C ALA A 102 8.43 -16.54 -11.52
N TYR A 103 7.26 -16.46 -12.15
CA TYR A 103 6.86 -15.32 -12.99
C TYR A 103 6.90 -14.00 -12.22
N LEU A 104 6.18 -13.92 -11.08
CA LEU A 104 6.15 -12.71 -10.25
C LEU A 104 7.54 -12.33 -9.75
N PHE A 105 8.35 -13.31 -9.35
CA PHE A 105 9.70 -13.07 -8.88
C PHE A 105 10.58 -12.50 -10.00
N SER A 106 10.54 -13.09 -11.18
CA SER A 106 11.29 -12.61 -12.35
C SER A 106 10.85 -11.19 -12.77
N VAL A 107 9.55 -10.91 -12.87
CA VAL A 107 9.05 -9.57 -13.23
C VAL A 107 9.41 -8.54 -12.16
N THR A 108 9.29 -8.90 -10.87
CA THR A 108 9.66 -7.99 -9.78
C THR A 108 11.15 -7.61 -9.83
N VAL A 109 12.03 -8.59 -10.09
CA VAL A 109 13.48 -8.32 -10.25
C VAL A 109 13.76 -7.51 -11.52
N LEU A 110 13.09 -7.84 -12.64
CA LEU A 110 13.29 -7.19 -13.92
C LEU A 110 12.89 -5.70 -13.88
N ASN A 111 11.69 -5.40 -13.40
CA ASN A 111 11.13 -4.06 -13.42
C ASN A 111 11.89 -3.09 -12.49
N ASN A 112 12.62 -3.62 -11.52
CA ASN A 112 13.13 -2.81 -10.42
C ASN A 112 14.63 -2.89 -10.15
N LEU A 113 15.29 -4.00 -10.48
CA LEU A 113 16.74 -4.16 -10.28
C LEU A 113 17.49 -4.20 -11.60
N LEU A 114 16.99 -4.98 -12.56
CA LEU A 114 17.69 -5.32 -13.81
C LEU A 114 16.87 -4.84 -15.02
N ARG A 115 16.57 -3.53 -15.06
CA ARG A 115 15.80 -2.94 -16.16
C ARG A 115 16.56 -3.11 -17.49
N GLY A 116 15.85 -3.54 -18.54
CA GLY A 116 16.41 -3.78 -19.87
C GLY A 116 17.09 -5.15 -20.06
N GLU A 117 17.07 -6.03 -19.05
CA GLU A 117 17.57 -7.40 -19.19
C GLU A 117 16.50 -8.36 -19.72
N SER A 118 16.93 -9.55 -20.18
CA SER A 118 15.99 -10.57 -20.65
C SER A 118 15.27 -11.27 -19.49
N PHE A 119 13.93 -11.31 -19.53
CA PHE A 119 13.11 -12.10 -18.58
C PHE A 119 13.59 -13.55 -18.46
N TYR A 120 13.92 -14.19 -19.60
CA TYR A 120 14.36 -15.58 -19.64
C TYR A 120 15.68 -15.79 -18.88
N LEU A 121 16.61 -14.84 -18.97
CA LEU A 121 17.88 -14.90 -18.24
C LEU A 121 17.64 -14.82 -16.73
N VAL A 122 16.84 -13.85 -16.29
CA VAL A 122 16.48 -13.70 -14.86
C VAL A 122 15.79 -14.95 -14.34
N LEU A 123 14.83 -15.50 -15.08
CA LEU A 123 14.11 -16.73 -14.72
C LEU A 123 15.06 -17.94 -14.60
N VAL A 124 15.98 -18.13 -15.55
CA VAL A 124 16.96 -19.23 -15.49
C VAL A 124 17.87 -19.10 -14.27
N LEU A 125 18.33 -17.90 -13.93
CA LEU A 125 19.16 -17.66 -12.75
C LEU A 125 18.40 -17.97 -11.45
N ILE A 126 17.16 -17.51 -11.34
CA ILE A 126 16.28 -17.78 -10.18
C ILE A 126 16.05 -19.29 -10.04
N LEU A 127 15.71 -19.98 -11.12
CA LEU A 127 15.52 -21.42 -11.10
C LEU A 127 16.83 -22.17 -10.79
N GLY A 128 17.98 -21.71 -11.28
CA GLY A 128 19.29 -22.26 -10.91
C GLY A 128 19.55 -22.16 -9.40
N LEU A 129 19.18 -21.03 -8.79
CA LEU A 129 19.32 -20.80 -7.36
C LEU A 129 18.34 -21.67 -6.53
N VAL A 130 17.10 -21.86 -7.01
CA VAL A 130 16.14 -22.81 -6.41
C VAL A 130 16.66 -24.24 -6.50
N TRP A 131 17.21 -24.65 -7.65
CA TRP A 131 17.81 -25.97 -7.83
C TRP A 131 18.93 -26.22 -6.83
N TYR A 132 19.82 -25.23 -6.64
CA TYR A 132 20.88 -25.30 -5.63
C TYR A 132 20.30 -25.44 -4.21
N GLY A 133 19.28 -24.66 -3.86
CA GLY A 133 18.63 -24.73 -2.56
C GLY A 133 18.01 -26.09 -2.24
N LEU A 134 17.46 -26.79 -3.24
CA LEU A 134 16.87 -28.13 -3.08
C LEU A 134 17.91 -29.21 -2.73
N LEU A 135 19.19 -29.02 -3.05
CA LEU A 135 20.25 -29.98 -2.72
C LEU A 135 20.46 -30.12 -1.21
N SER A 136 20.10 -29.10 -0.44
CA SER A 136 20.32 -29.05 1.02
C SER A 136 19.17 -29.68 1.84
N GLY A 137 18.09 -30.11 1.19
CA GLY A 137 16.92 -30.71 1.84
C GLY A 137 16.19 -29.76 2.80
N ILE A 138 15.22 -30.31 3.55
CA ILE A 138 14.35 -29.49 4.41
C ILE A 138 15.09 -28.84 5.59
N GLU A 139 16.11 -29.52 6.16
CA GLU A 139 16.89 -28.97 7.27
C GLU A 139 17.75 -27.78 6.85
N GLY A 140 18.39 -27.86 5.68
CA GLY A 140 19.19 -26.76 5.15
C GLY A 140 18.32 -25.53 4.89
N ARG A 141 17.17 -25.72 4.24
CA ARG A 141 16.18 -24.66 3.99
C ARG A 141 15.70 -24.00 5.29
N ALA A 142 15.32 -24.81 6.27
CA ALA A 142 14.89 -24.33 7.58
C ALA A 142 15.96 -23.50 8.30
N ARG A 143 17.25 -23.86 8.20
CA ARG A 143 18.36 -23.10 8.79
C ARG A 143 18.59 -21.77 8.08
N VAL A 144 18.51 -21.75 6.75
CA VAL A 144 18.62 -20.52 5.96
C VAL A 144 17.51 -19.54 6.34
N TYR A 145 16.25 -19.98 6.38
CA TYR A 145 15.14 -19.12 6.78
C TYR A 145 15.19 -18.72 8.25
N GLU A 146 15.73 -19.56 9.13
CA GLU A 146 15.98 -19.19 10.52
C GLU A 146 17.01 -18.06 10.66
N LEU A 147 18.07 -18.07 9.84
CA LEU A 147 19.07 -17.01 9.79
C LEU A 147 18.51 -15.72 9.16
N LEU A 148 17.79 -15.85 8.04
CA LEU A 148 17.23 -14.72 7.31
C LEU A 148 16.07 -14.03 8.05
N PHE A 149 15.40 -14.71 8.98
CA PHE A 149 14.18 -14.21 9.63
C PHE A 149 14.33 -12.80 10.22
N TRP A 150 15.32 -12.60 11.10
CA TRP A 150 15.52 -11.29 11.72
C TRP A 150 16.20 -10.30 10.78
N PHE A 151 17.05 -10.79 9.87
CA PHE A 151 17.70 -9.96 8.87
C PHE A 151 16.69 -9.32 7.90
N ILE A 152 15.55 -9.97 7.66
CA ILE A 152 14.47 -9.48 6.78
C ILE A 152 13.44 -8.67 7.58
N LEU A 153 13.00 -9.18 8.73
CA LEU A 153 11.91 -8.54 9.47
C LEU A 153 12.33 -7.28 10.22
N ILE A 154 13.56 -7.18 10.73
CA ILE A 154 14.00 -5.97 11.43
C ILE A 154 14.00 -4.76 10.47
N PRO A 155 14.63 -4.82 9.29
CA PRO A 155 14.51 -3.74 8.31
C PRO A 155 13.07 -3.45 7.92
N LEU A 156 12.24 -4.48 7.69
CA LEU A 156 10.83 -4.28 7.37
C LEU A 156 10.10 -3.47 8.44
N PHE A 157 10.28 -3.80 9.73
CA PHE A 157 9.63 -3.05 10.82
C PHE A 157 10.18 -1.63 10.98
N ILE A 158 11.49 -1.41 10.80
CA ILE A 158 12.08 -0.07 10.81
C ILE A 158 11.46 0.76 9.70
N MET A 159 11.37 0.19 8.49
CA MET A 159 10.82 0.87 7.33
C MET A 159 9.32 1.18 7.48
N LEU A 160 8.52 0.23 8.01
CA LEU A 160 7.10 0.48 8.32
C LEU A 160 6.93 1.53 9.41
N ALA A 161 7.81 1.57 10.41
CA ALA A 161 7.78 2.61 11.45
C ALA A 161 8.14 3.99 10.89
N SER A 162 9.13 4.08 10.00
CA SER A 162 9.49 5.32 9.30
C SER A 162 8.38 5.82 8.38
N ALA A 163 7.53 4.93 7.87
CA ALA A 163 6.37 5.30 7.06
C ALA A 163 5.23 5.96 7.86
N LEU A 164 5.19 5.79 9.19
CA LEU A 164 4.06 6.23 10.02
C LEU A 164 3.87 7.75 9.99
N ASP A 165 4.94 8.52 9.85
CA ASP A 165 4.89 9.98 9.77
C ASP A 165 4.24 10.49 8.47
N GLU A 166 4.17 9.65 7.43
CA GLU A 166 3.53 10.00 6.15
C GLU A 166 2.03 9.64 6.10
N VAL A 167 1.52 8.90 7.08
CA VAL A 167 0.15 8.38 7.09
C VAL A 167 -0.87 9.47 7.39
N LYS A 168 -1.78 9.74 6.45
CA LYS A 168 -2.99 10.55 6.65
C LYS A 168 -4.14 9.67 7.12
N THR A 169 -4.42 9.70 8.42
CA THR A 169 -5.48 8.89 9.05
C THR A 169 -6.90 9.25 8.58
N ASP A 170 -7.07 10.43 7.99
CA ASP A 170 -8.33 10.85 7.35
C ASP A 170 -8.76 9.86 6.24
N TYR A 171 -7.80 9.26 5.51
CA TYR A 171 -8.09 8.31 4.43
C TYR A 171 -8.66 6.97 4.90
N TRP A 172 -8.56 6.66 6.20
CA TRP A 172 -9.15 5.46 6.77
C TRP A 172 -10.67 5.59 6.97
N ASN A 173 -11.22 6.80 6.84
CA ASN A 173 -12.62 7.08 7.10
C ASN A 173 -13.37 7.56 5.85
N PRO A 174 -14.70 7.34 5.78
CA PRO A 174 -15.49 6.53 6.69
C PRO A 174 -15.43 5.02 6.40
N VAL A 175 -15.82 4.22 7.40
CA VAL A 175 -15.87 2.75 7.33
C VAL A 175 -17.29 2.19 7.16
N PHE A 176 -17.37 0.98 6.63
CA PHE A 176 -18.56 0.21 6.28
C PHE A 176 -19.46 0.91 5.26
N PHE A 177 -18.86 1.30 4.13
CA PHE A 177 -19.56 1.87 2.97
C PHE A 177 -19.52 0.95 1.74
N THR A 178 -18.66 -0.07 1.76
CA THR A 178 -18.51 -1.04 0.67
C THR A 178 -19.73 -1.96 0.55
N GLY A 179 -20.11 -2.25 -0.70
CA GLY A 179 -21.16 -3.22 -0.99
C GLY A 179 -20.81 -4.63 -0.49
N LYS A 180 -21.82 -5.41 -0.11
CA LYS A 180 -21.62 -6.78 0.43
C LYS A 180 -20.85 -7.68 -0.55
N ARG A 181 -21.10 -7.55 -1.86
CA ARG A 181 -20.46 -8.36 -2.91
C ARG A 181 -18.94 -8.16 -2.89
N ASP A 182 -18.50 -6.91 -2.92
CA ASP A 182 -17.08 -6.58 -3.04
C ASP A 182 -16.35 -6.86 -1.73
N PHE A 183 -17.02 -6.66 -0.59
CA PHE A 183 -16.53 -7.11 0.72
C PHE A 183 -16.24 -8.62 0.76
N PHE A 184 -17.17 -9.45 0.26
CA PHE A 184 -16.94 -10.89 0.20
C PHE A 184 -15.87 -11.27 -0.81
N ALA A 185 -15.79 -10.59 -1.95
CA ALA A 185 -14.75 -10.81 -2.96
C ALA A 185 -13.35 -10.49 -2.40
N GLY A 186 -13.18 -9.33 -1.76
CA GLY A 186 -11.92 -8.93 -1.11
C GLY A 186 -11.53 -9.87 0.03
N SER A 187 -12.48 -10.24 0.89
CA SER A 187 -12.25 -11.22 1.97
C SER A 187 -11.84 -12.59 1.42
N TYR A 188 -12.45 -13.01 0.31
CA TYR A 188 -12.12 -14.26 -0.36
C TYR A 188 -10.73 -14.20 -1.00
N TYR A 189 -10.34 -13.08 -1.62
CA TYR A 189 -9.00 -12.88 -2.16
C TYR A 189 -7.92 -13.00 -1.09
N VAL A 190 -8.11 -12.36 0.07
CA VAL A 190 -7.20 -12.53 1.23
C VAL A 190 -7.15 -14.00 1.67
N PHE A 191 -8.30 -14.68 1.67
CA PHE A 191 -8.33 -16.11 2.00
C PHE A 191 -7.57 -16.96 0.97
N ILE A 192 -7.61 -16.65 -0.33
CA ILE A 192 -6.80 -17.33 -1.35
C ILE A 192 -5.31 -17.23 -0.97
N CYS A 193 -4.80 -16.04 -0.66
CA CYS A 193 -3.42 -15.85 -0.22
C CYS A 193 -3.11 -16.59 1.09
N SER A 194 -3.98 -16.46 2.09
CA SER A 194 -3.84 -17.15 3.38
C SER A 194 -3.97 -18.69 3.25
N SER A 195 -4.62 -19.19 2.19
CA SER A 195 -4.81 -20.63 1.95
C SER A 195 -3.51 -21.35 1.67
N LEU A 196 -2.42 -20.63 1.33
CA LEU A 196 -1.05 -21.16 1.26
C LEU A 196 -0.60 -21.89 2.54
N ILE A 197 -1.28 -21.66 3.67
CA ILE A 197 -1.12 -22.46 4.89
C ILE A 197 -1.34 -23.97 4.65
N PHE A 198 -1.99 -24.40 3.55
CA PHE A 198 -2.10 -25.81 3.15
C PHE A 198 -0.74 -26.51 3.03
N LEU A 199 0.36 -25.79 2.80
CA LEU A 199 1.72 -26.34 2.79
C LEU A 199 2.07 -27.08 4.09
N ILE A 200 1.37 -26.77 5.19
CA ILE A 200 1.48 -27.46 6.47
C ILE A 200 1.18 -28.96 6.38
N LEU A 201 0.39 -29.40 5.40
CA LEU A 201 0.10 -30.81 5.11
C LEU A 201 1.38 -31.59 4.78
N PHE A 202 2.28 -30.98 4.01
CA PHE A 202 3.56 -31.59 3.62
C PHE A 202 4.62 -31.40 4.71
N LEU A 203 4.57 -30.29 5.45
CA LEU A 203 5.49 -30.00 6.54
C LEU A 203 5.32 -30.94 7.75
N GLY A 204 4.12 -31.47 7.97
CA GLY A 204 3.79 -32.28 9.14
C GLY A 204 4.68 -33.52 9.34
N GLY A 205 5.17 -34.12 8.25
CA GLY A 205 6.10 -35.27 8.30
C GLY A 205 7.49 -34.91 8.83
N TYR A 206 7.91 -33.66 8.69
CA TYR A 206 9.25 -33.16 9.03
C TYR A 206 9.31 -32.49 10.41
N LEU A 207 8.19 -32.26 11.08
CA LEU A 207 8.18 -31.65 12.41
C LEU A 207 8.66 -32.60 13.51
N ARG A 208 9.51 -32.10 14.41
CA ARG A 208 9.98 -32.83 15.60
C ARG A 208 8.85 -33.15 16.59
N LYS A 209 7.91 -32.20 16.77
CA LYS A 209 6.72 -32.36 17.62
C LYS A 209 5.47 -32.06 16.81
N ARG A 210 4.77 -33.10 16.35
CA ARG A 210 3.57 -32.97 15.51
C ARG A 210 2.43 -32.22 16.21
N GLU A 211 2.30 -32.35 17.52
CA GLU A 211 1.30 -31.61 18.33
C GLU A 211 1.47 -30.08 18.23
N SER A 212 2.67 -29.62 17.85
CA SER A 212 2.91 -28.20 17.62
C SER A 212 2.39 -27.67 16.29
N LEU A 213 1.92 -28.52 15.37
CA LEU A 213 1.45 -28.13 14.02
C LEU A 213 0.38 -27.03 14.08
N MET A 214 -0.63 -27.22 14.93
CA MET A 214 -1.69 -26.23 15.15
C MET A 214 -1.16 -24.92 15.73
N LYS A 215 -0.23 -25.01 16.69
CA LYS A 215 0.35 -23.83 17.34
C LYS A 215 1.19 -23.02 16.34
N VAL A 216 2.02 -23.72 15.56
CA VAL A 216 2.93 -23.15 14.57
C VAL A 216 2.15 -22.48 13.44
N GLY A 217 1.19 -23.17 12.84
CA GLY A 217 0.37 -22.60 11.77
C GLY A 217 -0.46 -21.40 12.24
N ARG A 218 -1.01 -21.45 13.45
CA ARG A 218 -1.80 -20.35 14.02
C ARG A 218 -0.93 -19.12 14.24
N LEU A 219 0.27 -19.31 14.79
CA LEU A 219 1.20 -18.22 15.00
C LEU A 219 1.63 -17.60 13.67
N ALA A 220 1.88 -18.42 12.65
CA ALA A 220 2.24 -17.95 11.30
C ALA A 220 1.12 -17.09 10.70
N LEU A 221 -0.12 -17.58 10.66
CA LEU A 221 -1.27 -16.84 10.11
C LEU A 221 -1.58 -15.54 10.86
N ILE A 222 -1.55 -15.54 12.19
CA ILE A 222 -1.78 -14.31 12.97
C ILE A 222 -0.65 -13.32 12.71
N PHE A 223 0.60 -13.78 12.69
CA PHE A 223 1.74 -12.91 12.44
C PHE A 223 1.69 -12.28 11.05
N THR A 224 1.42 -13.06 10.00
CA THR A 224 1.33 -12.54 8.63
C THR A 224 0.09 -11.66 8.43
N GLY A 225 -1.07 -12.06 8.95
CA GLY A 225 -2.28 -11.25 8.87
C GLY A 225 -2.16 -9.90 9.58
N CYS A 226 -1.48 -9.85 10.74
CA CYS A 226 -1.19 -8.57 11.42
C CYS A 226 -0.21 -7.70 10.61
N LEU A 227 0.81 -8.30 10.00
CA LEU A 227 1.78 -7.58 9.18
C LEU A 227 1.14 -7.03 7.90
N GLU A 228 0.31 -7.83 7.24
CA GLU A 228 -0.47 -7.43 6.06
C GLU A 228 -1.48 -6.31 6.41
N ALA A 229 -2.16 -6.41 7.54
CA ALA A 229 -3.06 -5.36 8.03
C ALA A 229 -2.32 -4.04 8.30
N GLY A 230 -1.16 -4.11 8.96
CA GLY A 230 -0.33 -2.94 9.23
C GLY A 230 0.18 -2.29 7.94
N LEU A 231 0.72 -3.10 7.03
CA LEU A 231 1.17 -2.64 5.71
C LEU A 231 0.00 -2.00 4.93
N TYR A 232 -1.17 -2.62 4.95
CA TYR A 232 -2.36 -2.10 4.27
C TYR A 232 -2.80 -0.73 4.80
N LEU A 233 -2.87 -0.56 6.12
CA LEU A 233 -3.27 0.71 6.73
C LEU A 233 -2.28 1.83 6.44
N ILE A 234 -0.99 1.53 6.43
CA ILE A 234 0.06 2.49 6.05
C ILE A 234 -0.13 2.89 4.59
N LEU A 235 -0.21 1.92 3.67
CA LEU A 235 -0.37 2.19 2.25
C LEU A 235 -1.66 2.97 1.94
N LEU A 236 -2.78 2.59 2.57
CA LEU A 236 -4.05 3.28 2.43
C LEU A 236 -3.98 4.71 2.98
N GLY A 237 -3.30 4.92 4.11
CA GLY A 237 -3.15 6.24 4.71
C GLY A 237 -2.17 7.15 3.97
N VAL A 238 -1.22 6.60 3.23
CA VAL A 238 -0.28 7.39 2.41
C VAL A 238 -0.89 7.71 1.04
N PHE A 239 -1.45 6.71 0.37
CA PHE A 239 -1.89 6.86 -1.03
C PHE A 239 -3.39 7.14 -1.19
N GLY A 240 -4.24 6.69 -0.27
CA GLY A 240 -5.69 6.68 -0.47
C GLY A 240 -6.16 5.41 -1.19
N GLY A 241 -7.48 5.22 -1.26
CA GLY A 241 -8.10 3.96 -1.71
C GLY A 241 -7.96 3.71 -3.21
N ALA A 242 -8.31 4.70 -4.05
CA ALA A 242 -8.22 4.54 -5.51
C ALA A 242 -6.78 4.54 -6.01
N ALA A 243 -5.92 5.38 -5.43
CA ALA A 243 -4.51 5.34 -5.80
C ALA A 243 -3.87 3.97 -5.48
N LEU A 244 -4.19 3.40 -4.32
CA LEU A 244 -3.66 2.10 -3.92
C LEU A 244 -4.17 0.97 -4.81
N SER A 245 -5.39 1.03 -5.34
CA SER A 245 -5.96 -0.05 -6.17
C SER A 245 -5.26 -0.21 -7.51
N ASP A 246 -4.73 0.87 -8.07
CA ASP A 246 -4.12 0.87 -9.40
C ASP A 246 -2.61 0.59 -9.37
N MET A 247 -2.01 0.61 -8.19
CA MET A 247 -0.57 0.41 -8.03
C MET A 247 -0.17 -1.06 -8.18
N GLN A 248 0.79 -1.33 -9.07
CA GLN A 248 1.35 -2.68 -9.24
C GLN A 248 2.24 -3.09 -8.06
N THR A 249 3.02 -2.15 -7.52
CA THR A 249 3.96 -2.41 -6.41
C THR A 249 3.89 -1.34 -5.31
N PRO A 250 2.75 -1.23 -4.59
CA PRO A 250 2.52 -0.13 -3.65
C PRO A 250 3.58 -0.01 -2.55
N ALA A 251 4.05 -1.15 -2.02
CA ALA A 251 5.05 -1.17 -0.95
C ALA A 251 6.43 -0.68 -1.40
N ILE A 252 6.80 -0.86 -2.67
CA ILE A 252 8.05 -0.30 -3.21
C ILE A 252 7.91 1.20 -3.36
N THR A 253 6.80 1.64 -3.98
CA THR A 253 6.52 3.06 -4.21
C THR A 253 6.58 3.83 -2.89
N LEU A 254 5.98 3.29 -1.82
CA LEU A 254 6.08 3.85 -0.48
C LEU A 254 7.53 3.97 0.00
N MET A 255 8.36 2.96 -0.24
CA MET A 255 9.75 2.99 0.22
C MET A 255 10.66 3.90 -0.61
N SER A 256 10.27 4.24 -1.84
CA SER A 256 10.95 5.30 -2.59
C SER A 256 10.58 6.71 -2.12
N THR A 257 9.41 6.92 -1.48
CA THR A 257 9.02 8.24 -0.96
C THR A 257 9.58 8.54 0.43
N ILE A 258 9.86 7.50 1.23
CA ILE A 258 10.38 7.66 2.58
C ILE A 258 11.89 7.92 2.55
N LYS A 259 12.27 9.18 2.67
CA LYS A 259 13.66 9.58 2.95
C LYS A 259 13.91 9.51 4.46
N ILE A 260 14.71 8.53 4.90
CA ILE A 260 15.11 8.44 6.31
C ILE A 260 16.07 9.60 6.61
N THR A 261 15.71 10.42 7.60
CA THR A 261 16.42 11.64 8.02
C THR A 261 17.92 11.39 8.22
N GLY A 262 18.77 12.22 7.63
CA GLY A 262 20.23 12.12 7.71
C GLY A 262 20.94 11.51 6.49
N GLY A 263 20.22 11.21 5.40
CA GLY A 263 20.82 10.92 4.08
C GLY A 263 21.59 9.60 3.96
N PHE A 264 21.66 8.77 5.02
CA PHE A 264 22.37 7.49 5.01
C PHE A 264 21.62 6.39 4.24
N LEU A 265 20.28 6.46 4.16
CA LEU A 265 19.42 5.48 3.49
C LEU A 265 18.65 6.12 2.33
N LYS A 266 19.36 6.65 1.33
CA LYS A 266 18.77 7.19 0.09
C LYS A 266 18.11 6.13 -0.81
N ARG A 267 18.29 4.84 -0.51
CA ARG A 267 17.81 3.71 -1.32
C ARG A 267 17.10 2.65 -0.45
N ALA A 268 16.10 3.09 0.32
CA ALA A 268 15.30 2.21 1.18
C ALA A 268 14.46 1.20 0.37
N ASP A 269 14.05 1.58 -0.84
CA ASP A 269 13.48 0.72 -1.88
C ASP A 269 14.31 -0.57 -2.11
N ALA A 270 15.66 -0.48 -2.15
CA ALA A 270 16.55 -1.66 -2.28
C ALA A 270 16.34 -2.72 -1.19
N PHE A 271 16.01 -2.30 0.03
CA PHE A 271 15.72 -3.23 1.13
C PHE A 271 14.38 -3.94 0.94
N MET A 272 13.36 -3.24 0.43
CA MET A 272 12.06 -3.85 0.11
C MET A 272 12.22 -4.93 -0.97
N PHE A 273 13.04 -4.68 -1.99
CA PHE A 273 13.41 -5.71 -2.96
C PHE A 273 14.10 -6.90 -2.33
N GLY A 274 15.06 -6.66 -1.43
CA GLY A 274 15.72 -7.73 -0.69
C GLY A 274 14.72 -8.59 0.07
N ILE A 275 13.74 -7.98 0.74
CA ILE A 275 12.68 -8.69 1.47
C ILE A 275 11.89 -9.60 0.51
N TRP A 276 11.37 -9.06 -0.59
CA TRP A 276 10.59 -9.85 -1.56
C TRP A 276 11.40 -10.90 -2.28
N PHE A 277 12.67 -10.62 -2.58
CA PHE A 277 13.57 -11.61 -3.14
C PHE A 277 13.61 -12.87 -2.27
N PHE A 278 13.79 -12.70 -0.95
CA PHE A 278 13.88 -13.83 -0.04
C PHE A 278 12.52 -14.50 0.22
N THR A 279 11.41 -13.75 0.31
CA THR A 279 10.09 -14.33 0.56
C THR A 279 9.54 -15.06 -0.68
N LEU A 280 9.69 -14.50 -1.88
CA LEU A 280 9.32 -15.18 -3.14
C LEU A 280 10.23 -16.38 -3.41
N TYR A 281 11.53 -16.27 -3.15
CA TYR A 281 12.43 -17.42 -3.18
C TYR A 281 11.98 -18.52 -2.22
N ALA A 282 11.56 -18.16 -1.01
CA ALA A 282 11.11 -19.13 -0.02
C ALA A 282 9.89 -19.91 -0.50
N LEU A 283 8.86 -19.20 -0.96
CA LEU A 283 7.64 -19.79 -1.48
C LEU A 283 7.91 -20.65 -2.73
N LEU A 284 8.70 -20.15 -3.68
CA LEU A 284 9.05 -20.89 -4.89
C LEU A 284 9.78 -22.19 -4.55
N ASN A 285 10.76 -22.12 -3.65
CA ASN A 285 11.50 -23.29 -3.20
C ASN A 285 10.58 -24.28 -2.45
N SER A 286 9.64 -23.80 -1.63
CA SER A 286 8.62 -24.63 -0.97
C SER A 286 7.73 -25.35 -1.98
N ALA A 287 7.19 -24.62 -2.96
CA ALA A 287 6.31 -25.16 -3.97
C ALA A 287 6.99 -26.26 -4.80
N VAL A 288 8.21 -26.00 -5.28
CA VAL A 288 8.99 -26.98 -6.06
C VAL A 288 9.39 -28.20 -5.21
N PHE A 289 9.83 -27.98 -3.97
CA PHE A 289 10.22 -29.07 -3.07
C PHE A 289 9.06 -30.03 -2.78
N TYR A 290 7.87 -29.49 -2.48
CA TYR A 290 6.69 -30.31 -2.22
C TYR A 290 6.11 -30.95 -3.49
N ALA A 291 6.23 -30.28 -4.64
CA ALA A 291 5.89 -30.88 -5.94
C ALA A 291 6.79 -32.09 -6.24
N GLU A 292 8.11 -31.97 -6.05
CA GLU A 292 9.04 -33.10 -6.19
C GLU A 292 8.69 -34.24 -5.23
N MET A 293 8.33 -33.92 -3.97
CA MET A 293 7.91 -34.92 -2.98
C MET A 293 6.67 -35.71 -3.45
N LEU A 294 5.66 -35.04 -3.99
CA LEU A 294 4.45 -35.69 -4.50
C LEU A 294 4.69 -36.50 -5.77
N LEU A 295 5.53 -36.00 -6.68
CA LEU A 295 5.88 -36.71 -7.91
C LEU A 295 6.56 -38.05 -7.60
N ASN A 296 7.48 -38.07 -6.62
CA ASN A 296 8.10 -39.31 -6.13
C ASN A 296 7.06 -40.28 -5.52
N GLY A 297 6.02 -39.77 -4.85
CA GLY A 297 4.95 -40.60 -4.29
C GLY A 297 4.10 -41.31 -5.35
N LEU A 298 3.81 -40.62 -6.45
CA LEU A 298 3.02 -41.14 -7.58
C LEU A 298 3.70 -42.36 -8.24
N TYR A 299 5.04 -42.31 -8.37
CA TYR A 299 5.88 -43.35 -8.97
C TYR A 299 6.59 -44.21 -7.92
N HIS A 300 5.96 -45.30 -7.49
CA HIS A 300 6.54 -46.31 -6.61
C HIS A 300 7.57 -47.22 -7.34
N ALA A 301 8.58 -46.64 -8.00
CA ALA A 301 9.61 -47.42 -8.70
C ALA A 301 10.74 -47.83 -7.74
N LYS A 302 10.53 -48.93 -7.02
CA LYS A 302 11.43 -49.54 -6.01
C LYS A 302 12.86 -49.91 -6.46
N LYS A 303 13.36 -49.53 -7.66
CA LYS A 303 14.63 -50.08 -8.19
C LYS A 303 15.48 -49.23 -9.16
N ARG A 304 15.27 -47.92 -9.33
CA ARG A 304 16.11 -47.09 -10.23
C ARG A 304 16.44 -45.71 -9.64
N GLN A 305 17.36 -45.69 -8.67
CA GLN A 305 17.25 -44.80 -7.52
C GLN A 305 18.06 -43.48 -7.57
N ALA A 306 18.81 -43.18 -8.63
CA ALA A 306 19.63 -41.95 -8.69
C ALA A 306 19.51 -41.16 -10.00
N LEU A 307 19.57 -41.83 -11.15
CA LEU A 307 19.49 -41.14 -12.46
C LEU A 307 18.06 -40.64 -12.74
N TRP A 308 17.03 -41.44 -12.45
CA TRP A 308 15.62 -41.05 -12.66
C TRP A 308 15.20 -39.87 -11.78
N LYS A 309 15.69 -39.82 -10.54
CA LYS A 309 15.44 -38.69 -9.63
C LYS A 309 15.96 -37.34 -10.19
N LYS A 310 17.07 -37.35 -10.93
CA LYS A 310 17.59 -36.15 -11.62
C LYS A 310 16.69 -35.71 -12.78
N TRP A 311 16.18 -36.65 -13.56
CA TRP A 311 15.28 -36.38 -14.69
C TRP A 311 13.90 -35.91 -14.24
N GLU A 312 13.36 -36.49 -13.17
CA GLU A 312 12.08 -36.05 -12.56
C GLU A 312 12.17 -34.61 -12.06
N ARG A 313 13.26 -34.27 -11.35
CA ARG A 313 13.50 -32.89 -10.93
C ARG A 313 13.64 -31.97 -12.14
N ALA A 314 14.40 -32.35 -13.16
CA ALA A 314 14.52 -31.57 -14.39
C ALA A 314 13.16 -31.35 -15.07
N ALA A 315 12.27 -32.34 -15.07
CA ALA A 315 10.92 -32.22 -15.62
C ALA A 315 10.06 -31.22 -14.84
N VAL A 316 10.11 -31.24 -13.50
CA VAL A 316 9.41 -30.23 -12.67
C VAL A 316 9.91 -28.83 -12.99
N PHE A 317 11.22 -28.63 -13.11
CA PHE A 317 11.79 -27.33 -13.44
C PHE A 317 11.43 -26.86 -14.85
N ALA A 318 11.45 -27.76 -15.84
CA ALA A 318 11.01 -27.44 -17.19
C ALA A 318 9.53 -27.04 -17.24
N ALA A 319 8.68 -27.71 -16.47
CA ALA A 319 7.27 -27.35 -16.36
C ALA A 319 7.06 -25.99 -15.67
N VAL A 320 7.78 -25.73 -14.56
CA VAL A 320 7.74 -24.42 -13.88
C VAL A 320 8.21 -23.29 -14.80
N PHE A 321 9.30 -23.52 -15.54
CA PHE A 321 9.78 -22.58 -16.55
C PHE A 321 8.71 -22.32 -17.62
N GLY A 322 8.10 -23.38 -18.17
CA GLY A 322 7.05 -23.25 -19.18
C GLY A 322 5.84 -22.46 -18.67
N VAL A 323 5.36 -22.74 -17.46
CA VAL A 323 4.24 -21.99 -16.85
C VAL A 323 4.62 -20.52 -16.63
N ALA A 324 5.82 -20.23 -16.11
CA ALA A 324 6.28 -18.86 -15.89
C ALA A 324 6.37 -18.06 -17.20
N VAL A 325 6.85 -18.69 -18.28
CA VAL A 325 6.90 -18.07 -19.62
C VAL A 325 5.49 -17.85 -20.19
N LEU A 326 4.56 -18.79 -20.00
CA LEU A 326 3.17 -18.61 -20.43
C LEU A 326 2.54 -17.39 -19.74
N LEU A 327 2.77 -17.24 -18.43
CA LEU A 327 2.27 -16.08 -17.67
C LEU A 327 2.93 -14.77 -18.11
N TYR A 328 4.24 -14.80 -18.40
CA TYR A 328 4.97 -13.62 -18.88
C TYR A 328 4.48 -13.13 -20.25
N ASN A 329 4.18 -14.05 -21.16
CA ASN A 329 3.83 -13.71 -22.53
C ASN A 329 2.43 -13.06 -22.67
N SER A 330 1.55 -13.17 -21.66
CA SER A 330 0.20 -12.59 -21.76
C SER A 330 -0.41 -12.28 -20.39
N LYS A 331 -0.89 -11.05 -20.24
CA LYS A 331 -1.74 -10.63 -19.10
C LYS A 331 -3.03 -11.45 -19.01
N GLU A 332 -3.55 -11.99 -20.11
CA GLU A 332 -4.73 -12.87 -20.04
C GLU A 332 -4.44 -14.16 -19.27
N ASN A 333 -3.21 -14.69 -19.38
CA ASN A 333 -2.82 -15.90 -18.67
C ASN A 333 -2.71 -15.66 -17.16
N THR A 334 -2.32 -14.46 -16.74
CA THR A 334 -2.34 -14.10 -15.32
C THR A 334 -3.77 -13.99 -14.80
N VAL A 335 -4.68 -13.38 -15.57
CA VAL A 335 -6.12 -13.34 -15.24
C VAL A 335 -6.74 -14.75 -15.23
N LEU A 336 -6.34 -15.63 -16.14
CA LEU A 336 -6.80 -17.01 -16.18
C LEU A 336 -6.32 -17.78 -14.94
N TYR A 337 -5.06 -17.56 -14.52
CA TYR A 337 -4.52 -18.14 -13.30
C TYR A 337 -5.27 -17.65 -12.06
N GLU A 338 -5.61 -16.36 -11.97
CA GLU A 338 -6.44 -15.81 -10.90
C GLU A 338 -7.84 -16.45 -10.89
N LYS A 339 -8.50 -16.56 -12.04
CA LYS A 339 -9.78 -17.27 -12.17
C LYS A 339 -9.65 -18.74 -11.75
N PHE A 340 -8.55 -19.40 -12.13
CA PHE A 340 -8.26 -20.76 -11.68
C PHE A 340 -8.19 -20.82 -10.16
N LEU A 341 -7.43 -19.94 -9.50
CA LEU A 341 -7.38 -19.90 -8.03
C LEU A 341 -8.78 -19.69 -7.43
N TRP A 342 -9.54 -18.75 -8.00
CA TRP A 342 -10.86 -18.35 -7.50
C TRP A 342 -11.91 -19.46 -7.58
N TYR A 343 -12.00 -20.15 -8.72
CA TYR A 343 -13.09 -21.09 -8.99
C TYR A 343 -12.69 -22.56 -8.82
N ILE A 344 -11.40 -22.88 -8.93
CA ILE A 344 -10.92 -24.26 -8.98
C ILE A 344 -9.90 -24.54 -7.87
N GLY A 345 -8.81 -23.78 -7.83
CA GLY A 345 -7.66 -24.00 -6.97
C GLY A 345 -8.03 -23.95 -5.48
N THR A 346 -8.55 -22.82 -5.00
CA THR A 346 -8.90 -22.66 -3.59
C THR A 346 -10.06 -23.56 -3.16
N PRO A 347 -11.14 -23.74 -3.95
CA PRO A 347 -12.14 -24.76 -3.66
C PRO A 347 -11.55 -26.18 -3.56
N PHE A 348 -10.65 -26.58 -4.47
CA PHE A 348 -9.94 -27.85 -4.39
C PHE A 348 -9.12 -27.98 -3.08
N LEU A 349 -8.38 -26.93 -2.70
CA LEU A 349 -7.61 -26.91 -1.45
C LEU A 349 -8.47 -27.09 -0.20
N VAL A 350 -9.71 -26.58 -0.21
CA VAL A 350 -10.65 -26.69 0.92
C VAL A 350 -11.39 -28.03 0.91
N LEU A 351 -11.89 -28.45 -0.25
CA LEU A 351 -12.73 -29.64 -0.37
C LEU A 351 -11.97 -30.93 -0.04
N VAL A 352 -10.70 -31.04 -0.41
CA VAL A 352 -9.92 -32.26 -0.12
C VAL A 352 -9.76 -32.52 1.39
N PRO A 353 -9.33 -31.56 2.23
CA PRO A 353 -9.33 -31.69 3.68
C PRO A 353 -10.72 -31.93 4.27
N VAL A 354 -11.80 -31.35 3.72
CA VAL A 354 -13.18 -31.66 4.14
C VAL A 354 -13.48 -33.14 3.94
N VAL A 355 -13.17 -33.69 2.76
CA VAL A 355 -13.38 -35.11 2.47
C VAL A 355 -12.55 -35.99 3.42
N LEU A 356 -11.28 -35.66 3.65
CA LEU A 356 -10.42 -36.39 4.60
C LEU A 356 -10.97 -36.33 6.03
N ALA A 357 -11.47 -35.17 6.47
CA ALA A 357 -12.11 -34.98 7.76
C ALA A 357 -13.41 -35.82 7.91
N ILE A 358 -14.24 -35.87 6.87
CA ILE A 358 -15.46 -36.69 6.84
C ILE A 358 -15.10 -38.18 6.92
N ILE A 359 -14.11 -38.64 6.13
CA ILE A 359 -13.65 -40.04 6.15
C ILE A 359 -13.12 -40.42 7.54
N ARG A 360 -12.39 -39.50 8.19
CA ARG A 360 -11.91 -39.65 9.57
C ARG A 360 -13.06 -39.79 10.56
N CYS A 361 -14.06 -38.90 10.49
CA CYS A 361 -15.21 -38.88 11.40
C CYS A 361 -16.12 -40.11 11.24
N ALA A 362 -16.36 -40.55 10.00
CA ALA A 362 -17.24 -41.68 9.69
C ALA A 362 -16.66 -43.07 10.07
N GLY A 363 -15.40 -43.13 10.51
CA GLY A 363 -14.70 -44.36 10.85
C GLY A 363 -14.34 -45.23 9.63
N GLN A 364 -13.29 -46.05 9.77
CA GLN A 364 -12.72 -46.85 8.66
C GLN A 364 -13.64 -47.96 8.09
N ARG A 365 -14.94 -48.01 8.40
CA ARG A 365 -15.83 -49.15 8.09
C ARG A 365 -16.79 -48.99 6.91
N LYS A 366 -17.02 -47.80 6.32
CA LYS A 366 -17.97 -47.64 5.18
C LYS A 366 -17.26 -47.31 3.86
N LYS A 367 -17.13 -48.31 2.98
CA LYS A 367 -16.42 -48.24 1.68
C LYS A 367 -17.19 -47.44 0.60
N HIS A 368 -18.53 -47.49 0.61
CA HIS A 368 -19.41 -46.82 -0.39
C HIS A 368 -19.51 -45.29 -0.23
N LEU A 369 -19.37 -44.76 0.99
CA LEU A 369 -19.36 -43.31 1.24
C LEU A 369 -18.07 -42.63 0.71
N ARG A 370 -16.98 -43.41 0.57
CA ARG A 370 -15.65 -42.93 0.12
C ARG A 370 -15.64 -42.58 -1.37
N SER A 371 -16.25 -43.43 -2.19
CA SER A 371 -16.30 -43.22 -3.63
C SER A 371 -17.22 -42.05 -3.98
N GLY A 372 -18.39 -41.92 -3.33
CA GLY A 372 -19.32 -40.83 -3.59
C GLY A 372 -18.77 -39.45 -3.25
N ALA A 373 -18.12 -39.29 -2.08
CA ALA A 373 -17.58 -38.00 -1.65
C ALA A 373 -16.40 -37.51 -2.52
N VAL A 374 -15.53 -38.42 -2.99
CA VAL A 374 -14.39 -38.05 -3.85
C VAL A 374 -14.84 -37.78 -5.29
N ILE A 375 -15.84 -38.51 -5.79
CA ILE A 375 -16.40 -38.30 -7.14
C ILE A 375 -17.11 -36.93 -7.24
N CYS A 376 -17.81 -36.47 -6.21
CA CYS A 376 -18.42 -35.14 -6.19
C CYS A 376 -17.40 -33.98 -6.26
N VAL A 377 -16.20 -34.15 -5.70
CA VAL A 377 -15.13 -33.13 -5.76
C VAL A 377 -14.42 -33.15 -7.11
N LEU A 378 -14.27 -34.33 -7.74
CA LEU A 378 -13.58 -34.47 -9.03
C LEU A 378 -14.44 -34.04 -10.24
N LEU A 379 -15.78 -34.12 -10.15
CA LEU A 379 -16.69 -33.77 -11.25
C LEU A 379 -17.09 -32.27 -11.29
N GLY A 380 -16.83 -31.50 -10.23
CA GLY A 380 -17.25 -30.10 -10.13
C GLY A 380 -16.31 -29.06 -10.75
N LEU A 381 -15.24 -29.46 -11.44
CA LEU A 381 -14.09 -28.56 -11.74
C LEU A 381 -13.71 -28.46 -13.24
N MET A 382 -14.62 -28.70 -14.19
CA MET A 382 -14.30 -28.55 -15.61
C MET A 382 -15.15 -27.50 -16.34
N GLY A 383 -14.49 -26.47 -16.86
CA GLY A 383 -15.09 -25.52 -17.80
C GLY A 383 -14.20 -24.34 -18.22
N LEU A 384 -13.68 -24.47 -19.46
CA LEU A 384 -13.50 -23.42 -20.48
C LEU A 384 -12.19 -22.60 -20.58
N SER A 385 -11.93 -22.29 -21.85
CA SER A 385 -10.70 -21.96 -22.58
C SER A 385 -10.82 -20.62 -23.32
N GLY A 386 -9.69 -20.02 -23.74
CA GLY A 386 -9.64 -19.02 -24.81
C GLY A 386 -8.37 -18.14 -24.75
N CYS A 387 -7.74 -17.89 -25.91
CA CYS A 387 -6.47 -17.17 -26.09
C CYS A 387 -6.64 -15.94 -26.98
N ALA A 388 -5.89 -14.85 -26.76
CA ALA A 388 -5.22 -14.08 -27.81
C ALA A 388 -4.10 -13.16 -27.25
N THR A 389 -3.18 -12.75 -28.14
CA THR A 389 -1.85 -12.16 -27.88
C THR A 389 -1.76 -10.69 -28.28
N ALA A 390 -0.90 -9.89 -27.61
CA ALA A 390 -0.21 -8.74 -28.22
C ALA A 390 1.03 -8.34 -27.40
N GLU A 391 2.04 -7.84 -28.11
CA GLU A 391 3.46 -7.71 -27.73
C GLU A 391 3.79 -6.46 -26.88
N LEU A 392 4.98 -6.46 -26.26
CA LEU A 392 5.53 -5.42 -25.38
C LEU A 392 6.74 -4.74 -26.05
N GLU A 393 6.79 -3.40 -26.00
CA GLU A 393 7.88 -2.55 -26.48
C GLU A 393 8.52 -1.71 -25.34
N GLU A 394 9.81 -1.37 -25.51
CA GLU A 394 10.69 -0.70 -24.54
C GLU A 394 10.63 0.85 -24.59
N ARG A 395 10.96 1.49 -23.44
CA ARG A 395 10.71 2.93 -23.15
C ARG A 395 11.92 3.70 -22.58
N ASN A 396 11.86 5.05 -22.53
CA ASN A 396 12.95 6.00 -22.23
C ASN A 396 12.48 7.20 -21.34
N PHE A 397 13.29 7.75 -20.43
CA PHE A 397 12.78 8.44 -19.21
C PHE A 397 12.99 9.98 -19.14
N PRO A 398 11.94 10.81 -18.93
CA PRO A 398 12.03 12.24 -18.57
C PRO A 398 11.66 12.54 -17.09
N ILE A 399 12.07 13.71 -16.58
CA ILE A 399 12.09 14.05 -15.14
C ILE A 399 11.13 15.21 -14.75
N GLU A 400 10.71 16.07 -15.69
CA GLU A 400 9.85 17.25 -15.44
C GLU A 400 8.99 17.61 -16.68
N MET A 401 7.84 18.27 -16.49
CA MET A 401 6.89 18.65 -17.55
C MET A 401 6.16 19.97 -17.22
N ALA A 402 6.04 20.86 -18.21
CA ALA A 402 5.16 22.03 -18.16
C ALA A 402 3.94 21.77 -19.05
N VAL A 403 2.75 22.15 -18.58
CA VAL A 403 1.49 21.98 -19.32
C VAL A 403 0.77 23.33 -19.40
N SER A 404 0.69 23.84 -20.63
CA SER A 404 0.12 25.15 -20.99
C SER A 404 -1.23 25.02 -21.71
N ASP A 405 -1.35 24.06 -22.64
CA ASP A 405 -2.59 23.75 -23.35
C ASP A 405 -2.66 22.26 -23.76
N MET A 406 -3.89 21.76 -24.01
CA MET A 406 -4.12 20.36 -24.37
C MET A 406 -3.55 19.99 -25.75
N GLU A 407 -3.45 20.92 -26.70
CA GLU A 407 -2.85 20.60 -28.00
C GLU A 407 -1.33 20.42 -27.90
N GLN A 408 -0.65 21.22 -27.07
CA GLN A 408 0.76 21.08 -26.75
C GLN A 408 1.00 19.81 -25.97
N PHE A 409 0.18 19.54 -24.95
CA PHE A 409 0.22 18.28 -24.21
C PHE A 409 0.03 17.09 -25.14
N ASP A 410 -1.03 17.05 -25.95
CA ASP A 410 -1.28 15.99 -26.92
C ASP A 410 -0.15 15.87 -27.94
N ARG A 411 0.43 16.98 -28.45
CA ARG A 411 1.57 16.90 -29.37
C ARG A 411 2.81 16.33 -28.70
N GLU A 412 3.13 16.73 -27.47
CA GLU A 412 4.33 16.25 -26.75
C GLU A 412 4.14 14.84 -26.18
N TRP A 413 2.90 14.46 -25.87
CA TRP A 413 2.53 13.19 -25.24
C TRP A 413 2.12 12.10 -26.24
N LEU A 414 1.43 12.45 -27.33
CA LEU A 414 1.04 11.53 -28.42
C LEU A 414 2.06 11.48 -29.56
N ASN A 415 2.70 12.58 -29.98
CA ASN A 415 3.72 12.51 -31.04
C ASN A 415 5.10 12.03 -30.56
N ALA A 416 5.33 11.95 -29.25
CA ALA A 416 6.45 11.20 -28.70
C ALA A 416 6.32 9.68 -28.95
N ASP A 417 5.09 9.16 -29.14
CA ASP A 417 4.85 7.77 -29.56
C ASP A 417 5.09 7.56 -31.08
N GLU A 418 4.99 8.60 -31.92
CA GLU A 418 5.14 8.48 -33.39
C GLU A 418 6.54 8.84 -33.94
N SER A 419 7.37 9.55 -33.18
CA SER A 419 8.65 10.11 -33.68
C SER A 419 9.88 9.21 -33.53
N GLY A 420 9.71 7.94 -33.14
CA GLY A 420 10.76 6.91 -33.16
C GLY A 420 10.43 5.68 -32.31
N ASN A 421 11.19 4.59 -32.47
CA ASN A 421 11.06 3.30 -31.77
C ASN A 421 11.28 3.35 -30.21
N ARG A 422 10.96 4.45 -29.53
CA ARG A 422 11.21 4.65 -28.10
C ARG A 422 10.04 5.38 -27.46
N MET A 423 9.22 4.65 -26.69
CA MET A 423 8.12 5.23 -25.91
C MET A 423 8.68 5.92 -24.66
N VAL A 424 8.00 6.93 -24.11
CA VAL A 424 8.52 7.76 -23.01
C VAL A 424 8.00 7.23 -21.65
N ASP A 425 8.87 6.99 -20.66
CA ASP A 425 8.58 6.45 -19.33
C ASP A 425 8.73 7.52 -18.26
N TYR A 426 7.62 8.02 -17.76
CA TYR A 426 7.55 9.14 -16.83
C TYR A 426 7.76 8.75 -15.35
N SER A 427 8.21 7.53 -15.04
CA SER A 427 8.33 7.00 -13.67
C SER A 427 9.28 7.78 -12.72
N HIS A 428 10.08 8.71 -13.24
CA HIS A 428 10.96 9.59 -12.46
C HIS A 428 10.45 11.04 -12.41
N MET A 429 9.21 11.31 -12.84
CA MET A 429 8.66 12.66 -12.84
C MET A 429 8.48 13.16 -11.42
N LYS A 430 9.11 14.30 -11.12
CA LYS A 430 9.14 14.87 -9.77
C LYS A 430 8.09 15.94 -9.55
N VAL A 431 7.93 16.83 -10.54
CA VAL A 431 7.04 17.99 -10.48
C VAL A 431 6.34 18.17 -11.83
N ILE A 432 5.05 18.47 -11.80
CA ILE A 432 4.28 19.00 -12.93
C ILE A 432 3.99 20.47 -12.64
N LEU A 433 4.38 21.35 -13.57
CA LEU A 433 4.03 22.77 -13.53
C LEU A 433 2.86 23.01 -14.48
N LEU A 434 1.76 23.53 -13.96
CA LEU A 434 0.56 23.86 -14.72
C LEU A 434 0.46 25.37 -14.92
N ASP A 435 0.11 25.79 -16.13
CA ASP A 435 -0.32 27.17 -16.36
C ASP A 435 -1.60 27.46 -15.59
N GLN A 436 -1.70 28.65 -15.00
CA GLN A 436 -2.89 29.07 -14.28
C GLN A 436 -4.16 28.95 -15.13
N LYS A 437 -4.10 29.39 -16.39
CA LYS A 437 -5.23 29.33 -17.32
C LYS A 437 -5.64 27.90 -17.67
N PHE A 438 -4.69 26.97 -17.66
CA PHE A 438 -4.95 25.56 -17.89
C PHE A 438 -5.69 24.94 -16.71
N LEU A 439 -5.23 25.23 -15.48
CA LEU A 439 -5.87 24.78 -14.25
C LEU A 439 -7.32 25.27 -14.11
N GLU A 440 -7.59 26.50 -14.53
CA GLU A 440 -8.91 27.13 -14.48
C GLU A 440 -9.90 26.55 -15.51
N ASP A 441 -9.42 25.81 -16.53
CA ASP A 441 -10.27 25.15 -17.52
C ASP A 441 -10.61 23.72 -17.08
N ALA A 442 -11.81 23.56 -16.52
CA ALA A 442 -12.30 22.28 -16.04
C ALA A 442 -12.30 21.17 -17.12
N GLN A 443 -12.57 21.50 -18.39
CA GLN A 443 -12.60 20.49 -19.45
C GLN A 443 -11.19 19.98 -19.77
N ASN A 444 -10.21 20.88 -19.80
CA ASN A 444 -8.82 20.52 -20.03
C ASN A 444 -8.27 19.72 -18.85
N MET A 445 -8.59 20.11 -17.61
CA MET A 445 -8.15 19.38 -16.42
C MET A 445 -8.75 17.97 -16.34
N ASP A 446 -10.04 17.80 -16.65
CA ASP A 446 -10.68 16.48 -16.68
C ASP A 446 -10.02 15.58 -17.74
N ALA A 447 -9.81 16.10 -18.96
CA ALA A 447 -9.15 15.38 -20.04
C ALA A 447 -7.70 15.01 -19.69
N PHE A 448 -6.96 15.95 -19.10
CA PHE A 448 -5.58 15.76 -18.66
C PHE A 448 -5.47 14.65 -17.61
N LEU A 449 -6.31 14.68 -16.58
CA LEU A 449 -6.34 13.68 -15.53
C LEU A 449 -6.74 12.30 -16.08
N GLU A 450 -7.72 12.23 -16.99
CA GLU A 450 -8.12 10.97 -17.61
C GLU A 450 -6.99 10.35 -18.45
N ILE A 451 -6.23 11.16 -19.18
CA ILE A 451 -5.08 10.69 -19.96
C ILE A 451 -3.98 10.15 -19.05
N LEU A 452 -3.63 10.90 -18.00
CA LEU A 452 -2.58 10.51 -17.05
C LEU A 452 -2.97 9.26 -16.25
N GLU A 453 -4.24 9.11 -15.87
CA GLU A 453 -4.75 7.96 -15.13
C GLU A 453 -4.72 6.69 -16.00
N LYS A 454 -5.12 6.78 -17.27
CA LYS A 454 -5.15 5.61 -18.19
C LYS A 454 -3.77 5.07 -18.54
N LYS A 455 -2.77 5.92 -18.75
CA LYS A 455 -1.42 5.47 -19.14
C LYS A 455 -0.58 5.04 -17.93
N SER A 456 -0.90 5.46 -16.69
CA SER A 456 -0.19 5.08 -15.44
C SER A 456 1.34 5.28 -15.47
N ASP A 457 1.82 6.15 -16.36
CA ASP A 457 3.25 6.35 -16.59
C ASP A 457 3.85 7.41 -15.65
N VAL A 458 3.02 8.32 -15.09
CA VAL A 458 3.45 9.36 -14.13
C VAL A 458 3.24 8.87 -12.68
N PRO A 459 4.27 8.96 -11.82
CA PRO A 459 4.14 8.65 -10.41
C PRO A 459 3.06 9.49 -9.72
N ARG A 460 2.19 8.85 -8.92
CA ARG A 460 1.17 9.57 -8.14
C ARG A 460 1.78 10.48 -7.04
N ASN A 461 3.06 10.33 -6.69
CA ASN A 461 3.77 11.22 -5.76
C ASN A 461 4.40 12.44 -6.44
N THR A 462 4.23 12.62 -7.76
CA THR A 462 4.68 13.82 -8.48
C THR A 462 3.97 15.04 -7.91
N TYR A 463 4.74 16.05 -7.49
CA TYR A 463 4.23 17.30 -6.93
C TYR A 463 3.56 18.15 -8.01
N LEU A 464 2.54 18.91 -7.61
CA LEU A 464 1.84 19.87 -8.46
C LEU A 464 2.21 21.29 -8.05
N ALA A 465 2.50 22.13 -9.02
CA ALA A 465 2.72 23.56 -8.82
C ALA A 465 2.09 24.34 -9.98
N VAL A 466 1.72 25.60 -9.71
CA VAL A 466 1.05 26.48 -10.68
C VAL A 466 1.92 27.70 -10.94
N ALA A 467 1.93 28.21 -12.15
CA ALA A 467 2.60 29.46 -12.50
C ALA A 467 1.75 30.26 -13.51
N GLU A 468 2.03 31.56 -13.66
CA GLU A 468 1.43 32.36 -14.73
C GLU A 468 1.85 31.84 -16.11
N ASP A 469 3.12 31.43 -16.23
CA ASP A 469 3.74 30.79 -17.39
C ASP A 469 4.70 29.70 -16.89
N ALA A 470 4.26 28.44 -16.96
CA ALA A 470 5.01 27.27 -16.52
C ALA A 470 6.29 27.05 -17.33
N GLU A 471 6.28 27.37 -18.64
CA GLU A 471 7.49 27.27 -19.47
C GLU A 471 8.54 28.32 -19.07
N ALA A 472 8.13 29.54 -18.73
CA ALA A 472 9.03 30.57 -18.25
C ALA A 472 9.74 30.14 -16.97
N VAL A 473 9.01 29.48 -16.05
CA VAL A 473 9.59 28.91 -14.84
C VAL A 473 10.60 27.80 -15.16
N LEU A 474 10.30 26.89 -16.10
CA LEU A 474 11.27 25.87 -16.54
C LEU A 474 12.54 26.47 -17.17
N LYS A 475 12.41 27.59 -17.90
CA LYS A 475 13.56 28.29 -18.52
C LYS A 475 14.55 28.86 -17.49
N LEU A 476 14.15 29.02 -16.22
CA LEU A 476 15.04 29.43 -15.12
C LEU A 476 16.15 28.40 -14.82
N GLN A 477 15.99 27.15 -15.26
CA GLN A 477 17.02 26.11 -15.13
C GLN A 477 18.40 26.58 -15.63
N LYS A 478 18.43 27.44 -16.65
CA LYS A 478 19.69 27.98 -17.21
C LYS A 478 20.57 28.69 -16.17
N ASN A 479 19.99 29.13 -15.06
CA ASN A 479 20.65 29.87 -13.99
C ASN A 479 20.85 28.99 -12.72
N MET A 480 20.62 27.68 -12.80
CA MET A 480 20.62 26.76 -11.67
C MET A 480 21.55 25.56 -11.91
N GLU A 481 22.10 24.98 -10.83
CA GLU A 481 22.94 23.77 -10.92
C GLU A 481 22.10 22.49 -11.16
N GLU A 482 20.82 22.54 -10.80
CA GLU A 482 19.87 21.42 -10.83
C GLU A 482 18.65 21.76 -11.69
N SER A 483 17.91 20.75 -12.16
CA SER A 483 16.61 20.94 -12.83
C SER A 483 15.60 21.63 -11.90
N VAL A 484 14.69 22.43 -12.45
CA VAL A 484 13.65 23.13 -11.67
C VAL A 484 12.81 22.15 -10.84
N GLY A 485 12.47 20.98 -11.39
CA GLY A 485 11.73 19.95 -10.66
C GLY A 485 12.48 19.39 -9.45
N THR A 486 13.80 19.22 -9.54
CA THR A 486 14.63 18.78 -8.40
C THR A 486 14.76 19.87 -7.33
N TYR A 487 14.89 21.13 -7.74
CA TYR A 487 14.93 22.26 -6.80
C TYR A 487 13.63 22.43 -6.02
N LEU A 488 12.48 22.37 -6.71
CA LEU A 488 11.17 22.49 -6.07
C LEU A 488 10.88 21.29 -5.14
N GLU A 489 11.24 20.07 -5.55
CA GLU A 489 11.17 18.88 -4.68
C GLU A 489 11.99 19.08 -3.40
N ASP A 490 13.25 19.52 -3.52
CA ASP A 490 14.10 19.78 -2.36
C ASP A 490 13.55 20.90 -1.46
N TYR A 491 12.97 21.94 -2.06
CA TYR A 491 12.30 23.01 -1.33
C TYR A 491 11.11 22.47 -0.51
N PHE A 492 10.22 21.69 -1.12
CA PHE A 492 9.04 21.13 -0.47
C PHE A 492 9.39 20.12 0.63
N GLU A 493 10.47 19.37 0.45
CA GLU A 493 10.85 18.31 1.39
C GLU A 493 11.75 18.76 2.53
N ASN A 494 12.67 19.69 2.27
CA ASN A 494 13.78 19.98 3.18
C ASN A 494 13.90 21.44 3.61
N VAL A 495 13.37 22.40 2.82
CA VAL A 495 13.53 23.84 3.10
C VAL A 495 12.28 24.44 3.73
N SER A 496 11.10 24.03 3.29
CA SER A 496 9.85 24.58 3.77
C SER A 496 9.57 24.21 5.23
N GLU A 497 9.01 25.15 5.99
CA GLU A 497 8.45 24.90 7.34
C GLU A 497 7.10 24.15 7.30
N ILE A 498 6.56 23.91 6.10
CA ILE A 498 5.35 23.12 5.86
C ILE A 498 5.78 21.67 5.63
N LYS A 499 5.06 20.73 6.26
CA LYS A 499 5.29 19.29 6.07
C LYS A 499 5.13 18.92 4.61
N LYS A 500 6.05 18.11 4.09
CA LYS A 500 6.03 17.63 2.70
C LYS A 500 4.70 16.97 2.28
N THR A 501 3.98 16.36 3.23
CA THR A 501 2.69 15.69 3.00
C THR A 501 1.53 16.66 2.77
N ALA A 502 1.71 17.95 3.02
CA ALA A 502 0.72 18.99 2.78
C ALA A 502 0.72 19.50 1.34
N TYR A 503 1.85 19.38 0.64
CA TYR A 503 1.96 19.79 -0.75
C TYR A 503 1.18 18.85 -1.66
N PRO A 504 0.29 19.38 -2.53
CA PRO A 504 -0.49 18.54 -3.43
C PRO A 504 0.38 17.74 -4.39
N THR A 505 0.06 16.46 -4.51
CA THR A 505 0.61 15.56 -5.51
C THR A 505 -0.48 15.15 -6.49
N LEU A 506 -0.08 14.61 -7.64
CA LEU A 506 -1.00 14.05 -8.63
C LEU A 506 -1.97 13.01 -8.00
N GLY A 507 -1.47 12.20 -7.07
CA GLY A 507 -2.26 11.25 -6.30
C GLY A 507 -3.30 11.90 -5.40
N MET A 508 -2.95 13.01 -4.74
CA MET A 508 -3.92 13.79 -3.94
C MET A 508 -4.99 14.42 -4.83
N LEU A 509 -4.62 14.89 -6.02
CA LEU A 509 -5.56 15.46 -6.97
C LEU A 509 -6.55 14.41 -7.50
N TYR A 510 -6.09 13.21 -7.87
CA TYR A 510 -6.99 12.11 -8.22
C TYR A 510 -7.92 11.72 -7.06
N GLN A 511 -7.37 11.64 -5.85
CA GLN A 511 -8.13 11.28 -4.67
C GLN A 511 -9.21 12.34 -4.38
N GLU A 512 -8.90 13.62 -4.54
CA GLU A 512 -9.85 14.73 -4.43
C GLU A 512 -10.91 14.68 -5.54
N GLN A 513 -10.52 14.43 -6.80
CA GLN A 513 -11.44 14.33 -7.94
C GLN A 513 -12.47 13.21 -7.74
N GLU A 514 -12.04 12.06 -7.21
CA GLU A 514 -12.92 10.93 -6.95
C GLU A 514 -13.83 11.18 -5.73
N ASN A 515 -13.29 11.73 -4.65
CA ASN A 515 -14.00 11.77 -3.37
C ASN A 515 -14.70 13.11 -3.07
N LYS A 516 -14.23 14.20 -3.67
CA LYS A 516 -14.67 15.59 -3.51
C LYS A 516 -14.76 16.07 -2.05
N MET A 517 -13.81 15.67 -1.21
CA MET A 517 -13.80 15.95 0.23
C MET A 517 -12.61 16.79 0.72
N GLU A 518 -11.59 17.00 -0.12
CA GLU A 518 -10.38 17.71 0.27
C GLU A 518 -10.33 19.12 -0.32
N THR A 519 -9.70 20.02 0.40
CA THR A 519 -9.27 21.33 -0.08
C THR A 519 -7.75 21.28 -0.25
N LEU A 520 -7.28 21.40 -1.48
CA LEU A 520 -5.87 21.37 -1.83
C LEU A 520 -5.34 22.79 -2.05
N PHE A 521 -4.21 23.11 -1.41
CA PHE A 521 -3.51 24.39 -1.57
C PHE A 521 -2.28 24.16 -2.45
N ILE A 522 -2.42 24.38 -3.76
CA ILE A 522 -1.38 24.15 -4.75
C ILE A 522 -0.41 25.35 -4.74
N PRO A 523 0.90 25.13 -4.56
CA PRO A 523 1.87 26.22 -4.51
C PRO A 523 1.92 26.98 -5.84
N TYR A 524 1.87 28.31 -5.75
CA TYR A 524 2.03 29.20 -6.89
C TYR A 524 3.47 29.72 -6.96
N VAL A 525 4.14 29.44 -8.06
CA VAL A 525 5.58 29.67 -8.26
C VAL A 525 5.80 30.88 -9.17
N GLU A 526 6.58 31.83 -8.68
CA GLU A 526 7.01 33.02 -9.42
C GLU A 526 8.55 33.10 -9.45
N GLU A 527 9.09 33.91 -10.37
CA GLU A 527 10.52 34.23 -10.36
C GLU A 527 10.83 35.27 -9.28
N VAL A 528 11.67 34.91 -8.32
CA VAL A 528 12.22 35.81 -7.31
C VAL A 528 13.73 35.64 -7.28
N ASP A 529 14.47 36.73 -7.47
CA ASP A 529 15.95 36.71 -7.52
C ASP A 529 16.53 35.66 -8.48
N GLN A 530 15.95 35.53 -9.69
CA GLN A 530 16.30 34.55 -10.73
C GLN A 530 16.12 33.08 -10.34
N LYS A 531 15.34 32.80 -9.30
CA LYS A 531 15.00 31.44 -8.85
C LYS A 531 13.49 31.28 -8.72
N PRO A 532 12.97 30.06 -8.92
CA PRO A 532 11.56 29.77 -8.65
C PRO A 532 11.31 29.86 -7.14
N ALA A 533 10.28 30.61 -6.73
CA ALA A 533 9.88 30.74 -5.34
C ALA A 533 8.36 30.64 -5.18
N VAL A 534 7.91 29.98 -4.11
CA VAL A 534 6.48 29.91 -3.76
C VAL A 534 6.06 31.21 -3.10
N THR A 535 5.17 31.97 -3.74
CA THR A 535 4.72 33.28 -3.23
C THR A 535 3.29 33.26 -2.71
N LYS A 536 2.44 32.40 -3.28
CA LYS A 536 1.00 32.29 -3.00
C LYS A 536 0.53 30.84 -3.16
N TYR A 537 -0.76 30.61 -2.97
CA TYR A 537 -1.38 29.30 -3.17
C TYR A 537 -2.66 29.42 -3.99
N TYR A 538 -2.81 28.52 -4.96
CA TYR A 538 -4.06 28.30 -5.70
C TYR A 538 -4.89 27.24 -4.97
N VAL A 539 -6.20 27.47 -4.78
CA VAL A 539 -7.07 26.50 -4.13
C VAL A 539 -7.82 25.65 -5.15
N TRP A 540 -7.73 24.34 -4.98
CA TRP A 540 -8.51 23.34 -5.69
C TRP A 540 -9.42 22.62 -4.70
N LYS A 541 -10.73 22.61 -4.94
CA LYS A 541 -11.72 21.95 -4.08
C LYS A 541 -12.89 21.44 -4.91
N ARG A 542 -13.45 20.30 -4.51
CA ARG A 542 -14.65 19.69 -5.12
C ARG A 542 -14.50 19.36 -6.62
N GLY A 543 -13.27 19.16 -7.08
CA GLY A 543 -12.93 18.94 -8.49
C GLY A 543 -12.89 20.22 -9.33
N GLU A 544 -12.86 21.41 -8.72
CA GLU A 544 -12.83 22.69 -9.42
C GLU A 544 -11.75 23.63 -8.84
N ALA A 545 -11.25 24.51 -9.72
CA ALA A 545 -10.36 25.61 -9.37
C ALA A 545 -11.17 26.78 -8.78
N GLU A 546 -10.88 27.17 -7.53
CA GLU A 546 -11.62 28.24 -6.84
C GLU A 546 -10.98 29.62 -7.04
N GLY A 547 -9.64 29.68 -7.01
CA GLY A 547 -8.91 30.92 -7.16
C GLY A 547 -7.61 31.00 -6.36
N MET A 548 -6.97 32.17 -6.45
CA MET A 548 -5.71 32.49 -5.77
C MET A 548 -5.94 33.06 -4.37
N PHE A 549 -5.16 32.57 -3.41
CA PHE A 549 -5.23 32.96 -2.02
C PHE A 549 -3.89 33.49 -1.51
N ASP A 550 -3.96 34.39 -0.53
CA ASP A 550 -2.77 34.92 0.11
C ASP A 550 -2.05 33.85 0.94
N SER A 551 -0.74 34.06 1.14
CA SER A 551 0.07 33.13 1.92
C SER A 551 -0.46 32.99 3.36
N GLN A 552 -0.98 34.06 3.97
CA GLN A 552 -1.48 34.03 5.35
C GLN A 552 -2.62 33.03 5.55
N THR A 553 -3.57 32.99 4.63
CA THR A 553 -4.72 32.08 4.72
C THR A 553 -4.31 30.62 4.54
N ALA A 554 -3.41 30.34 3.58
CA ALA A 554 -2.87 29.01 3.40
C ALA A 554 -2.06 28.55 4.63
N LEU A 555 -1.22 29.43 5.19
CA LEU A 555 -0.45 29.16 6.40
C LEU A 555 -1.34 28.87 7.62
N LEU A 556 -2.45 29.61 7.79
CA LEU A 556 -3.46 29.32 8.80
C LEU A 556 -4.06 27.92 8.60
N SER A 557 -4.39 27.57 7.36
CA SER A 557 -4.92 26.24 7.05
C SER A 557 -3.92 25.13 7.38
N PHE A 558 -2.66 25.29 6.98
CA PHE A 558 -1.62 24.31 7.28
C PHE A 558 -1.37 24.19 8.79
N PHE A 559 -1.35 25.30 9.53
CA PHE A 559 -1.19 25.27 10.98
C PHE A 559 -2.38 24.57 11.65
N THR A 560 -3.62 24.92 11.27
CA THR A 560 -4.86 24.29 11.78
C THR A 560 -4.87 22.77 11.55
N GLN A 561 -4.27 22.30 10.46
CA GLN A 561 -4.20 20.89 10.10
C GLN A 561 -2.97 20.15 10.65
N ASN A 562 -2.17 20.78 11.52
CA ASN A 562 -0.87 20.27 12.03
C ASN A 562 0.15 19.96 10.92
N GLN A 563 0.02 20.64 9.78
CA GLN A 563 0.90 20.54 8.62
C GLN A 563 2.03 21.57 8.64
N LYS A 564 2.07 22.44 9.64
CA LYS A 564 3.12 23.45 9.85
C LYS A 564 3.51 23.44 11.32
N GLU A 565 4.80 23.36 11.62
CA GLU A 565 5.31 23.23 13.01
C GLU A 565 5.31 24.55 13.79
N GLU A 566 5.42 25.67 13.09
CA GLU A 566 5.51 27.00 13.70
C GLU A 566 4.73 28.03 12.89
N TYR A 567 4.08 28.99 13.55
CA TYR A 567 3.34 30.05 12.90
C TYR A 567 3.59 31.39 13.62
N THR A 568 4.18 32.33 12.90
CA THR A 568 4.47 33.67 13.41
C THR A 568 3.46 34.66 12.85
N LEU A 569 2.84 35.45 13.72
CA LEU A 569 1.82 36.42 13.34
C LEU A 569 1.90 37.66 14.23
N THR A 570 1.40 38.78 13.70
CA THR A 570 1.27 40.04 14.41
C THR A 570 -0.20 40.25 14.80
N LEU A 571 -0.46 40.36 16.10
CA LEU A 571 -1.79 40.63 16.64
C LEU A 571 -2.18 42.11 16.46
N ALA A 572 -3.49 42.40 16.51
CA ALA A 572 -4.05 43.73 16.27
C ALA A 572 -3.43 44.83 17.19
N ASP A 573 -3.02 44.44 18.39
CA ASP A 573 -2.42 45.32 19.39
C ASP A 573 -0.90 45.57 19.18
N GLY A 574 -0.32 45.04 18.10
CA GLY A 574 1.09 45.23 17.73
C GLY A 574 2.05 44.33 18.49
N VAL A 575 1.59 43.14 18.87
CA VAL A 575 2.39 42.10 19.51
C VAL A 575 2.71 41.02 18.48
N ASP A 576 3.99 40.72 18.30
CA ASP A 576 4.40 39.60 17.45
C ASP A 576 4.50 38.35 18.32
N VAL A 577 3.78 37.31 17.89
CA VAL A 577 3.73 36.02 18.60
C VAL A 577 4.15 34.90 17.68
N ARG A 578 4.89 33.94 18.22
CA ARG A 578 5.24 32.68 17.57
C ARG A 578 4.49 31.56 18.26
N LEU A 579 3.66 30.86 17.50
CA LEU A 579 3.00 29.63 17.92
C LEU A 579 3.81 28.44 17.40
N PHE A 580 3.97 27.39 18.20
CA PHE A 580 4.73 26.21 17.81
C PHE A 580 4.24 24.94 18.49
N ALA A 581 4.68 23.78 17.98
CA ALA A 581 4.26 22.45 18.45
C ALA A 581 2.74 22.27 18.52
N PRO A 582 2.01 22.42 17.39
CA PRO A 582 0.56 22.34 17.37
C PRO A 582 0.05 20.91 17.62
N HIS A 583 -1.03 20.82 18.37
CA HIS A 583 -1.84 19.63 18.61
C HIS A 583 -3.32 19.94 18.34
N ASN A 584 -3.58 20.44 17.13
CA ASN A 584 -4.87 20.98 16.74
C ASN A 584 -5.86 19.88 16.37
N GLN A 585 -7.14 20.09 16.69
CA GLN A 585 -8.23 19.16 16.40
C GLN A 585 -9.40 19.88 15.75
N VAL A 586 -10.16 19.16 14.94
CA VAL A 586 -11.37 19.68 14.29
C VAL A 586 -12.51 18.78 14.72
N VAL A 587 -13.50 19.36 15.38
CA VAL A 587 -14.63 18.64 15.98
C VAL A 587 -15.93 19.22 15.45
N PHE A 588 -16.91 18.36 15.19
CA PHE A 588 -18.25 18.81 14.79
C PHE A 588 -19.16 18.98 16.00
N SER A 589 -19.94 20.06 16.02
CA SER A 589 -20.96 20.25 17.05
C SER A 589 -21.95 19.09 17.08
N GLN A 590 -22.36 18.69 18.29
CA GLN A 590 -23.40 17.68 18.51
C GLN A 590 -24.82 18.29 18.47
N THR A 591 -24.92 19.62 18.43
CA THR A 591 -26.21 20.33 18.33
C THR A 591 -26.74 20.28 16.90
N LYS A 592 -27.96 20.80 16.70
CA LYS A 592 -28.52 21.00 15.34
C LYS A 592 -27.81 22.14 14.59
N GLU A 593 -27.05 22.96 15.30
CA GLU A 593 -26.26 24.04 14.70
C GLU A 593 -25.08 23.41 13.96
N LYS A 594 -24.98 23.74 12.68
CA LYS A 594 -23.98 23.20 11.75
C LYS A 594 -22.65 23.91 11.95
N GLN A 595 -22.06 23.69 13.12
CA GLN A 595 -20.82 24.34 13.53
C GLN A 595 -19.66 23.35 13.56
N ILE A 596 -18.52 23.81 13.05
CA ILE A 596 -17.23 23.15 13.10
C ILE A 596 -16.39 23.90 14.12
N ILE A 597 -15.86 23.19 15.11
CA ILE A 597 -14.99 23.75 16.13
C ILE A 597 -13.55 23.36 15.78
N ALA A 598 -12.76 24.34 15.37
CA ALA A 598 -11.32 24.18 15.18
C ALA A 598 -10.61 24.50 16.52
N GLU A 599 -10.28 23.46 17.28
CA GLU A 599 -9.58 23.55 18.55
C GLU A 599 -8.07 23.65 18.29
N ILE A 600 -7.52 24.85 18.45
CA ILE A 600 -6.10 25.12 18.30
C ILE A 600 -5.43 25.00 19.67
N SER A 601 -4.56 24.01 19.83
CA SER A 601 -3.80 23.77 21.07
C SER A 601 -2.32 23.75 20.74
N CYS A 602 -1.56 24.72 21.25
CA CYS A 602 -0.14 24.86 20.91
C CYS A 602 0.67 25.54 22.03
N SER A 603 1.98 25.60 21.87
CA SER A 603 2.86 26.44 22.68
C SER A 603 3.05 27.81 22.04
N GLY A 604 3.31 28.84 22.84
CA GLY A 604 3.44 30.21 22.37
C GLY A 604 4.61 30.98 22.99
N GLU A 605 5.19 31.88 22.21
CA GLU A 605 6.24 32.80 22.61
C GLU A 605 5.93 34.22 22.10
N ILE A 606 6.05 35.22 22.97
CA ILE A 606 5.99 36.64 22.55
C ILE A 606 7.36 37.05 22.02
N LEU A 607 7.45 37.37 20.73
CA LEU A 607 8.70 37.80 20.10
C LEU A 607 8.96 39.29 20.27
N TYR A 608 7.90 40.10 20.17
CA TYR A 608 7.99 41.55 20.25
C TYR A 608 6.72 42.15 20.86
N GLU A 609 6.93 43.15 21.70
CA GLU A 609 5.87 43.98 22.28
C GLU A 609 6.05 45.42 21.82
N LYS A 610 5.02 45.98 21.19
CA LYS A 610 5.01 47.40 20.86
C LYS A 610 5.19 48.25 22.13
N PRO A 611 6.05 49.29 22.11
CA PRO A 611 6.26 50.17 23.25
C PRO A 611 4.93 50.75 23.77
N GLY A 612 4.68 50.60 25.07
CA GLY A 612 3.43 51.04 25.71
C GLY A 612 2.30 50.01 25.71
N TRP A 613 2.45 48.85 25.08
CA TRP A 613 1.43 47.78 25.08
C TRP A 613 1.07 47.31 26.50
N ARG A 614 2.08 46.98 27.32
CA ARG A 614 1.85 46.61 28.74
C ARG A 614 1.20 47.74 29.57
N GLN A 615 1.47 48.99 29.23
CA GLN A 615 0.89 50.16 29.91
C GLN A 615 -0.57 50.37 29.49
N LYS A 616 -0.90 50.16 28.21
CA LYS A 616 -2.29 50.13 27.70
C LYS A 616 -3.10 49.05 28.43
N LEU A 617 -2.53 47.85 28.57
CA LEU A 617 -3.17 46.76 29.30
C LEU A 617 -3.46 47.11 30.76
N GLN A 618 -2.49 47.69 31.47
CA GLN A 618 -2.67 48.16 32.84
C GLN A 618 -3.76 49.23 32.97
N SER A 619 -4.00 50.03 31.92
CA SER A 619 -5.06 51.04 31.89
C SER A 619 -6.45 50.46 31.60
N GLU A 620 -6.57 49.43 30.76
CA GLU A 620 -7.85 48.80 30.39
C GLU A 620 -8.32 47.76 31.42
N TYR A 621 -7.41 47.00 32.02
CA TYR A 621 -7.72 45.88 32.92
C TYR A 621 -7.33 46.16 34.39
N GLY A 622 -6.73 47.31 34.67
CA GLY A 622 -6.37 47.78 36.01
C GLY A 622 -4.97 47.39 36.48
N GLN A 623 -4.51 47.96 37.61
CA GLN A 623 -3.13 47.82 38.11
C GLN A 623 -2.74 46.40 38.60
N ASN A 624 -3.70 45.48 38.74
CA ASN A 624 -3.49 44.11 39.24
C ASN A 624 -3.78 43.03 38.17
N LEU A 625 -3.26 43.19 36.95
CA LEU A 625 -3.34 42.13 35.93
C LEU A 625 -2.59 40.89 36.41
N LYS A 626 -3.29 39.75 36.47
CA LYS A 626 -2.63 38.45 36.64
C LYS A 626 -2.17 37.95 35.27
N SER A 627 -1.10 37.16 35.24
CA SER A 627 -0.63 36.46 34.03
C SER A 627 -1.77 35.69 33.31
N GLY A 628 -2.72 35.12 34.08
CA GLY A 628 -3.91 34.46 33.53
C GLY A 628 -4.90 35.36 32.78
N ASP A 629 -4.97 36.66 33.08
CA ASP A 629 -5.84 37.61 32.38
C ASP A 629 -5.23 38.03 31.03
N ILE A 630 -3.90 38.22 31.01
CA ILE A 630 -3.13 38.49 29.78
C ILE A 630 -3.22 37.29 28.83
N LYS A 631 -3.09 36.06 29.38
CA LYS A 631 -3.26 34.82 28.60
C LYS A 631 -4.61 34.76 27.90
N LYS A 632 -5.71 34.98 28.62
CA LYS A 632 -7.07 34.95 28.04
C LYS A 632 -7.28 36.01 26.98
N MET A 633 -6.70 37.19 27.17
CA MET A 633 -6.80 38.28 26.20
C MET A 633 -6.06 37.92 24.90
N LEU A 634 -4.82 37.41 25.00
CA LEU A 634 -4.06 36.96 23.82
C LEU A 634 -4.71 35.76 23.13
N GLU A 635 -5.24 34.79 23.89
CA GLU A 635 -6.02 33.67 23.32
C GLU A 635 -7.24 34.19 22.54
N LYS A 636 -7.94 35.20 23.07
CA LYS A 636 -9.08 35.83 22.38
C LYS A 636 -8.65 36.61 21.14
N GLU A 637 -7.55 37.37 21.19
CA GLU A 637 -7.02 38.07 20.01
C GLU A 637 -6.59 37.08 18.92
N LEU A 638 -6.05 35.92 19.31
CA LEU A 638 -5.73 34.83 18.40
C LEU A 638 -6.98 34.20 17.78
N GLU A 639 -8.03 33.96 18.58
CA GLU A 639 -9.33 33.51 18.07
C GLU A 639 -9.89 34.50 17.03
N ASP A 640 -9.90 35.79 17.37
CA ASP A 640 -10.38 36.85 16.47
C ASP A 640 -9.51 36.93 15.20
N TYR A 641 -8.19 36.80 15.31
CA TYR A 641 -7.26 36.78 14.17
C TYR A 641 -7.54 35.59 13.23
N PHE A 642 -7.69 34.38 13.78
CA PHE A 642 -8.01 33.19 12.98
C PHE A 642 -9.38 33.28 12.34
N GLN A 643 -10.38 33.77 13.08
CA GLN A 643 -11.73 33.93 12.57
C GLN A 643 -11.78 34.95 11.43
N GLN A 644 -11.15 36.12 11.59
CA GLN A 644 -11.08 37.15 10.55
C GLN A 644 -10.32 36.66 9.32
N THR A 645 -9.20 35.95 9.51
CA THR A 645 -8.41 35.42 8.40
C THR A 645 -9.20 34.36 7.63
N ALA A 646 -9.91 33.45 8.31
CA ALA A 646 -10.76 32.47 7.67
C ALA A 646 -11.99 33.09 6.96
N GLN A 647 -12.58 34.16 7.50
CA GLN A 647 -13.73 34.84 6.89
C GLN A 647 -13.39 35.64 5.63
N LYS A 648 -12.11 35.94 5.37
CA LYS A 648 -11.69 36.58 4.10
C LYS A 648 -11.98 35.69 2.89
N VAL A 649 -12.21 34.40 3.10
CA VAL A 649 -12.27 33.39 2.05
C VAL A 649 -13.50 32.50 2.23
N GLU A 650 -14.20 32.17 1.14
CA GLU A 650 -15.31 31.21 1.17
C GLU A 650 -14.80 29.77 1.02
N VAL A 651 -13.82 29.40 1.85
CA VAL A 651 -13.12 28.09 1.80
C VAL A 651 -13.03 27.49 3.19
N ASP A 652 -13.21 26.16 3.28
CA ASP A 652 -12.96 25.39 4.49
C ASP A 652 -11.46 25.32 4.81
N CYS A 653 -10.95 26.35 5.49
CA CYS A 653 -9.56 26.43 5.92
C CYS A 653 -9.16 25.35 6.95
N ALA A 654 -10.13 24.71 7.61
CA ALA A 654 -9.86 23.59 8.53
C ALA A 654 -9.75 22.24 7.80
N ASN A 655 -10.07 22.21 6.50
CA ASN A 655 -10.22 20.98 5.69
C ASN A 655 -11.04 19.95 6.46
N SER A 656 -12.15 20.41 7.04
CA SER A 656 -13.01 19.67 7.95
C SER A 656 -13.84 18.59 7.25
N TYR A 657 -14.20 18.78 5.97
CA TYR A 657 -15.08 17.85 5.26
C TYR A 657 -14.50 16.42 5.21
N LYS A 658 -13.19 16.23 4.95
CA LYS A 658 -12.56 14.90 5.01
C LYS A 658 -12.73 14.17 6.36
N LYS A 659 -12.93 14.91 7.46
CA LYS A 659 -13.17 14.36 8.82
C LYS A 659 -14.64 14.06 9.10
N LEU A 660 -15.55 14.57 8.28
CA LEU A 660 -17.00 14.48 8.47
C LEU A 660 -17.49 13.03 8.53
N GLY A 661 -16.98 12.19 7.64
CA GLY A 661 -17.37 10.76 7.58
C GLY A 661 -17.06 9.99 8.86
N GLY A 662 -15.98 10.36 9.56
CA GLY A 662 -15.58 9.73 10.82
C GLY A 662 -16.36 10.21 12.05
N GLN A 663 -16.84 11.46 12.03
CA GLN A 663 -17.45 12.11 13.21
C GLN A 663 -18.98 12.28 13.13
N ARG A 664 -19.51 12.59 11.94
CA ARG A 664 -20.95 12.86 11.68
C ARG A 664 -21.40 12.17 10.40
N ARG A 665 -21.64 10.86 10.47
CA ARG A 665 -22.05 10.03 9.33
C ARG A 665 -23.36 10.49 8.67
N ASP A 666 -24.27 11.07 9.45
CA ASP A 666 -25.52 11.66 8.99
C ASP A 666 -25.29 12.87 8.07
N TRP A 667 -24.40 13.78 8.49
CA TRP A 667 -24.00 14.94 7.69
C TRP A 667 -23.20 14.51 6.47
N TYR A 668 -22.31 13.54 6.62
CA TYR A 668 -21.55 12.98 5.50
C TYR A 668 -22.45 12.49 4.36
N LEU A 669 -23.47 11.70 4.68
CA LEU A 669 -24.43 11.20 3.69
C LEU A 669 -25.28 12.30 3.04
N LEU A 670 -25.53 13.40 3.76
CA LEU A 670 -26.25 14.56 3.24
C LEU A 670 -25.38 15.31 2.22
N TYR A 671 -24.18 15.72 2.62
CA TYR A 671 -23.30 16.54 1.79
C TYR A 671 -22.65 15.77 0.65
N GLN A 672 -22.52 14.44 0.74
CA GLN A 672 -22.10 13.62 -0.41
C GLN A 672 -23.02 13.83 -1.63
N LYS A 673 -24.30 14.16 -1.42
CA LYS A 673 -25.25 14.45 -2.51
C LYS A 673 -25.21 15.91 -2.97
N GLN A 674 -24.70 16.80 -2.13
CA GLN A 674 -24.70 18.25 -2.32
C GLN A 674 -23.38 18.84 -1.78
N PRO A 675 -22.24 18.51 -2.39
CA PRO A 675 -20.92 18.85 -1.83
C PRO A 675 -20.71 20.37 -1.74
N GLU A 676 -21.17 21.13 -2.74
CA GLU A 676 -21.07 22.60 -2.82
C GLU A 676 -21.85 23.35 -1.71
N GLN A 677 -22.80 22.66 -1.06
CA GLN A 677 -23.61 23.26 0.00
C GLN A 677 -22.91 23.18 1.36
N TYR A 678 -21.84 22.39 1.48
CA TYR A 678 -21.16 22.14 2.75
C TYR A 678 -20.60 23.44 3.35
N GLU A 679 -19.81 24.19 2.58
CA GLU A 679 -19.17 25.42 3.04
C GLU A 679 -20.18 26.55 3.33
N LYS A 680 -21.34 26.55 2.66
CA LYS A 680 -22.42 27.53 2.87
C LYS A 680 -23.21 27.26 4.15
N ASP A 681 -23.35 25.98 4.49
CA ASP A 681 -24.13 25.54 5.62
C ASP A 681 -23.33 25.48 6.92
N MET A 682 -22.00 25.35 6.82
CA MET A 682 -21.12 25.13 7.96
C MET A 682 -20.44 26.43 8.40
N GLU A 683 -20.49 26.69 9.71
CA GLU A 683 -19.76 27.79 10.33
C GLU A 683 -18.54 27.24 11.08
N ILE A 684 -17.34 27.72 10.73
CA ILE A 684 -16.10 27.36 11.44
C ILE A 684 -15.86 28.36 12.56
N ILE A 685 -15.69 27.83 13.78
CA ILE A 685 -15.38 28.59 14.99
C ILE A 685 -14.02 28.13 15.49
N TYR A 686 -13.09 29.08 15.61
CA TYR A 686 -11.78 28.82 16.20
C TYR A 686 -11.83 28.95 17.72
N ARG A 687 -11.22 28.00 18.42
CA ARG A 687 -10.99 28.05 19.86
C ARG A 687 -9.53 27.86 20.14
N VAL A 688 -8.89 28.81 20.80
CA VAL A 688 -7.44 28.83 20.94
C VAL A 688 -7.03 28.64 22.39
N LYS A 689 -6.11 27.70 22.61
CA LYS A 689 -5.47 27.47 23.90
C LYS A 689 -3.97 27.42 23.70
N VAL A 690 -3.25 28.32 24.40
CA VAL A 690 -1.80 28.47 24.22
C VAL A 690 -1.06 28.27 25.55
N ASP A 691 -0.06 27.42 25.55
CA ASP A 691 0.88 27.30 26.67
C ASP A 691 2.09 28.20 26.42
N TRP A 692 2.07 29.37 27.06
CA TRP A 692 3.06 30.44 26.89
C TRP A 692 4.36 30.16 27.66
N VAL A 693 5.50 30.25 26.96
CA VAL A 693 6.82 29.91 27.53
C VAL A 693 7.53 31.10 28.18
N ASN A 694 7.32 32.32 27.68
CA ASN A 694 8.04 33.52 28.13
C ASN A 694 7.15 34.55 28.85
N MET A 695 5.94 34.17 29.25
CA MET A 695 5.17 34.93 30.22
C MET A 695 5.69 34.60 31.62
N GLY A 696 6.52 35.48 32.19
CA GLY A 696 6.83 35.42 33.63
C GLY A 696 5.56 35.48 34.49
N GLU A 697 5.66 34.97 35.72
CA GLU A 697 4.56 35.00 36.71
C GLU A 697 4.00 36.40 36.98
#